data_AF-A0A950BY83-F1
#
_entry.id   AF-A0A950BY83-F1
#
_cell.length_a   1.000
_cell.length_b   1.000
_cell.length_c   1.000
_cell.angle_alpha   90.00
_cell.angle_beta   90.00
_cell.angle_gamma   90.00
#
_symmetry.space_group_name_H-M   'P 1'
#
loop_
_entity.id
_entity.type
_entity.pdbx_description
1 polymer ?
#
loop_
_entity_poly.entity_id
_entity_poly.type
_entity_poly.pdbx_seq_one_letter_code
_entity_poly.pdbx_strand_id
1 'polypeptide(L)'
;IILNKGSDIGEFWKKLKQPDLILIKPDTASSSPAAAIPAATSSRPRDHVVNAVKIRGRVDDDLADLELEIDLSLLAPGEAWVPLGIDSPIIGFAREGEKELELRSTERGQWEVRLEGAGQHRLRFELKVPINVSLDRKHLTMAIPEAPSTYFELDVPRPVQEVDVASGGPVGKTVLAGGKGTRLSAHLWPRSRLILDWTDEAKSGSPPPPLLAAQVEIAIDADLEAVTTRSSWVIRCVRGIARRLEIRLDELDVVQTLKLDDLFLVAAIERNVLTIPLGEAMRPGEMRLLVMETRRTFPPNAPKTYAFSGFPLSNAAEQSGAIGITQSANLWINVTTTQGLHRIDPRELPTELRARPGIGTAYQFFDQPYKLGLGIQSSPPLYRSETSTRMVLDAQTAQVDTTVQVERVRGRLFEIEIVVPAGLQMISVGPADLVESAIPIVAQTLATGSDRPQETAQVLKIHLTPQGRDRKSFFLRLRGQQQIGPEGAVKLGLFATRDGVSTASTVSLFADREVTFQPGDEPAQGDESSAGAFRLQPPGESSAASLASAPGERSPIAVLKSNQNPTCLRGRLTRHSRSITHDTKISAQLTRRSIDVRQDTELRVRYGSIRSLTVRVPLSRSQVWQVQGKETIKREELDQKAGDSRRYRLVFDPPILESSLLTFRFQVPVEVAVANGDPVKTTIPWIGVEEGTSASTTVELAAAPGIKTAVDDTAWISSALDDGDQSGSNRRRYYRLSKPVTENAGFTFSARLMDQVALPPVVVPRSLLRTVLGVDNESRTHAWYWIESHPASVSFSLPDRAQWIRARIDGRAADQVEHEPSGGFYRLSLPPESQSKPVLIELEYQLSGLWDGQVCAAPELPAEAVVLQTFWEVQIPWSQALIGVPRGWADENDWHWDFYVWKRRPWKPFSKLVGWVAGSPAQTASLDDLLGEEQDSSHSYLFGRSGKPVALNLWVANRAGIIAVCSGSVLLLGFLLMFSRARFRAISIMAAGLCLLGSALAHPSVLLLVIQSALSGVILTLLGLLIQRLIERPR
;
A
#
# COMPACT_ATOMS: atom_id res chain seq x y z
N ILE A 1 7.39 -27.47 -21.33
CA ILE A 1 6.07 -26.83 -21.16
C ILE A 1 5.61 -26.34 -22.53
N ILE A 2 4.40 -26.68 -22.98
CA ILE A 2 3.84 -26.22 -24.27
C ILE A 2 2.83 -25.09 -23.96
N LEU A 3 2.97 -23.96 -24.67
CA LEU A 3 2.14 -22.76 -24.48
C LEU A 3 1.04 -22.72 -25.54
N ASN A 4 -0.22 -22.59 -25.11
CA ASN A 4 -1.36 -22.64 -26.02
C ASN A 4 -1.87 -21.25 -26.49
N LYS A 5 -1.46 -20.13 -25.89
CA LYS A 5 -1.84 -18.75 -26.31
C LYS A 5 -0.76 -17.70 -25.99
N GLY A 6 -0.71 -16.63 -26.79
CA GLY A 6 0.30 -15.56 -26.71
C GLY A 6 0.22 -14.63 -25.48
N SER A 7 -0.87 -14.66 -24.72
CA SER A 7 -1.03 -13.88 -23.48
C SER A 7 -0.23 -14.42 -22.29
N ASP A 8 0.28 -15.65 -22.37
CA ASP A 8 0.92 -16.35 -21.25
C ASP A 8 2.45 -16.14 -21.18
N ILE A 9 3.00 -15.31 -22.06
CA ILE A 9 4.44 -14.97 -22.07
C ILE A 9 4.87 -14.25 -20.78
N GLY A 10 3.98 -13.48 -20.16
CA GLY A 10 4.27 -12.79 -18.89
C GLY A 10 4.43 -13.74 -17.70
N GLU A 11 3.64 -14.81 -17.63
CA GLU A 11 3.77 -15.84 -16.59
C GLU A 11 5.00 -16.73 -16.80
N PHE A 12 5.37 -16.98 -18.07
CA PHE A 12 6.55 -17.75 -18.45
C PHE A 12 7.84 -17.12 -17.91
N TRP A 13 8.02 -15.81 -18.06
CA TRP A 13 9.19 -15.09 -17.54
C TRP A 13 9.23 -15.00 -16.01
N LYS A 14 8.07 -15.04 -15.34
CA LYS A 14 7.97 -15.08 -13.88
C LYS A 14 8.40 -16.43 -13.30
N LYS A 15 8.07 -17.54 -13.97
CA LYS A 15 8.46 -18.89 -13.56
C LYS A 15 9.92 -19.22 -13.84
N LEU A 16 10.57 -18.51 -14.77
CA LEU A 16 11.99 -18.67 -15.09
C LEU A 16 12.96 -18.03 -14.07
N LYS A 17 12.45 -17.19 -13.15
CA LYS A 17 13.26 -16.41 -12.19
C LYS A 17 13.48 -17.09 -10.82
N GLN A 18 13.10 -18.36 -10.65
CA GLN A 18 13.41 -19.13 -9.43
C GLN A 18 14.63 -20.04 -9.66
N PRO A 19 15.51 -20.25 -8.66
CA PRO A 19 16.87 -20.74 -8.88
C PRO A 19 17.02 -22.27 -9.07
N ASP A 20 15.94 -23.05 -9.04
CA ASP A 20 16.01 -24.52 -9.12
C ASP A 20 15.36 -25.04 -10.41
N LEU A 21 16.10 -25.02 -11.52
CA LEU A 21 15.71 -25.72 -12.76
C LEU A 21 16.94 -26.32 -13.45
N ILE A 22 16.94 -27.66 -13.60
CA ILE A 22 17.90 -28.42 -14.39
C ILE A 22 17.34 -28.57 -15.83
N LEU A 23 18.11 -28.10 -16.82
CA LEU A 23 17.82 -28.28 -18.25
C LEU A 23 18.30 -29.67 -18.70
N ILE A 24 17.37 -30.56 -19.00
CA ILE A 24 17.64 -31.83 -19.68
C ILE A 24 17.30 -31.66 -21.16
N LYS A 25 18.28 -31.91 -22.03
CA LYS A 25 18.14 -31.89 -23.49
C LYS A 25 17.30 -33.10 -23.92
N PRO A 26 16.27 -32.94 -24.78
CA PRO A 26 15.52 -34.09 -25.25
C PRO A 26 16.36 -34.86 -26.27
N ASP A 27 16.57 -36.16 -25.99
CA ASP A 27 17.15 -37.10 -26.95
C ASP A 27 16.24 -37.22 -28.16
N THR A 28 16.85 -37.03 -29.32
CA THR A 28 16.30 -37.31 -30.64
C THR A 28 15.99 -38.80 -30.75
N ALA A 29 14.71 -39.16 -30.79
CA ALA A 29 14.28 -40.47 -31.24
C ALA A 29 14.48 -40.60 -32.76
N SER A 30 15.36 -41.51 -33.17
CA SER A 30 15.20 -42.45 -34.31
C SER A 30 16.56 -43.02 -34.72
N SER A 31 17.05 -44.00 -33.96
CA SER A 31 17.99 -44.99 -34.51
C SER A 31 17.22 -46.27 -34.83
N SER A 32 17.39 -46.71 -36.07
CA SER A 32 16.82 -47.91 -36.68
C SER A 32 17.03 -49.16 -35.82
N PRO A 33 16.07 -50.11 -35.78
CA PRO A 33 16.29 -51.40 -35.14
C PRO A 33 17.37 -52.18 -35.91
N ALA A 34 18.43 -52.56 -35.19
CA ALA A 34 19.47 -53.44 -35.70
C ALA A 34 18.85 -54.77 -36.13
N ALA A 35 19.22 -55.20 -37.33
CA ALA A 35 18.79 -56.43 -37.95
C ALA A 35 19.12 -57.64 -37.05
N ALA A 36 18.09 -58.45 -36.78
CA ALA A 36 18.26 -59.82 -36.36
C ALA A 36 19.06 -60.57 -37.44
N ILE A 37 20.21 -61.11 -37.07
CA ILE A 37 20.92 -62.10 -37.86
C ILE A 37 20.17 -63.42 -37.64
N PRO A 38 19.55 -64.04 -38.66
CA PRO A 38 19.01 -65.38 -38.52
C PRO A 38 20.17 -66.37 -38.37
N ALA A 39 20.17 -67.14 -37.29
CA ALA A 39 21.05 -68.29 -37.14
C ALA A 39 20.74 -69.28 -38.27
N ALA A 40 21.66 -69.41 -39.22
CA ALA A 40 21.59 -70.40 -40.27
C ALA A 40 21.71 -71.81 -39.66
N THR A 41 20.63 -72.58 -39.72
CA THR A 41 20.62 -74.02 -39.53
C THR A 41 21.38 -74.65 -40.71
N SER A 42 22.64 -75.02 -40.51
CA SER A 42 23.37 -75.90 -41.42
C SER A 42 23.81 -77.16 -40.66
N SER A 43 22.87 -78.07 -40.35
CA SER A 43 23.26 -79.42 -39.93
C SER A 43 23.58 -80.22 -41.20
N ARG A 44 24.88 -80.39 -41.49
CA ARG A 44 25.35 -81.53 -42.30
C ARG A 44 24.77 -82.82 -41.69
N PRO A 45 24.39 -83.82 -42.51
CA PRO A 45 23.98 -85.13 -41.99
C PRO A 45 25.08 -85.66 -41.08
N ARG A 46 24.71 -86.16 -39.88
CA ARG A 46 25.66 -86.77 -38.95
C ARG A 46 26.02 -88.15 -39.49
N ASP A 47 27.28 -88.38 -39.88
CA ASP A 47 27.74 -89.68 -40.41
C ASP A 47 27.93 -90.74 -39.30
N HIS A 48 27.85 -90.33 -38.04
CA HIS A 48 27.96 -91.17 -36.85
C HIS A 48 27.03 -90.65 -35.74
N VAL A 49 26.67 -91.53 -34.80
CA VAL A 49 25.91 -91.19 -33.59
C VAL A 49 26.61 -91.79 -32.39
N VAL A 50 26.93 -90.98 -31.37
CA VAL A 50 27.42 -91.49 -30.09
C VAL A 50 26.21 -91.87 -29.24
N ASN A 51 26.09 -93.15 -28.88
CA ASN A 51 24.96 -93.71 -28.16
C ASN A 51 25.12 -93.55 -26.64
N ALA A 52 26.33 -93.76 -26.11
CA ALA A 52 26.63 -93.63 -24.70
C ALA A 52 28.10 -93.31 -24.44
N VAL A 53 28.37 -92.59 -23.35
CA VAL A 53 29.71 -92.31 -22.84
C VAL A 53 29.78 -92.74 -21.39
N LYS A 54 30.75 -93.59 -21.05
CA LYS A 54 31.03 -94.02 -19.67
C LYS A 54 32.45 -93.62 -19.29
N ILE A 55 32.57 -92.94 -18.16
CA ILE A 55 33.83 -92.39 -17.67
C ILE A 55 34.12 -93.04 -16.33
N ARG A 56 35.26 -93.71 -16.20
CA ARG A 56 35.73 -94.26 -14.93
C ARG A 56 37.10 -93.71 -14.64
N GLY A 57 37.42 -93.47 -13.37
CA GLY A 57 38.79 -93.10 -13.07
C GLY A 57 39.06 -92.85 -11.62
N ARG A 58 40.30 -92.46 -11.36
CA ARG A 58 40.78 -92.10 -10.03
C ARG A 58 41.57 -90.81 -10.09
N VAL A 59 41.43 -90.00 -9.06
CA VAL A 59 42.27 -88.83 -8.86
C VAL A 59 43.50 -89.23 -8.05
N ASP A 60 44.68 -88.93 -8.58
CA ASP A 60 45.96 -89.09 -7.91
C ASP A 60 46.69 -87.74 -7.90
N ASP A 61 46.84 -87.17 -6.70
CA ASP A 61 47.30 -85.79 -6.47
C ASP A 61 46.57 -84.75 -7.36
N ASP A 62 47.28 -84.15 -8.33
CA ASP A 62 46.80 -83.07 -9.20
C ASP A 62 46.38 -83.57 -10.59
N LEU A 63 46.31 -84.89 -10.81
CA LEU A 63 45.91 -85.51 -12.07
C LEU A 63 44.79 -86.54 -11.85
N ALA A 64 43.87 -86.62 -12.80
CA ALA A 64 42.87 -87.67 -12.88
C ALA A 64 43.24 -88.65 -13.98
N ASP A 65 43.44 -89.92 -13.62
CA ASP A 65 43.62 -91.04 -14.54
C ASP A 65 42.23 -91.59 -14.86
N LEU A 66 41.81 -91.43 -16.12
CA LEU A 66 40.46 -91.71 -16.57
C LEU A 66 40.47 -92.73 -17.73
N GLU A 67 39.56 -93.68 -17.66
CA GLU A 67 39.18 -94.60 -18.73
C GLU A 67 37.81 -94.21 -19.26
N LEU A 68 37.73 -93.99 -20.57
CA LEU A 68 36.54 -93.57 -21.29
C LEU A 68 36.09 -94.67 -22.24
N GLU A 69 34.89 -95.22 -22.01
CA GLU A 69 34.23 -96.13 -22.95
C GLU A 69 33.18 -95.37 -23.76
N ILE A 70 33.29 -95.41 -25.08
CA ILE A 70 32.38 -94.73 -26.02
C ILE A 70 31.69 -95.78 -26.88
N ASP A 71 30.36 -95.86 -26.75
CA ASP A 71 29.51 -96.65 -27.65
C ASP A 71 29.02 -95.73 -28.78
N LEU A 72 29.42 -95.99 -30.03
CA LEU A 72 29.02 -95.18 -31.18
C LEU A 72 28.53 -96.06 -32.35
N SER A 73 27.64 -95.53 -33.17
CA SER A 73 27.14 -96.17 -34.39
C SER A 73 27.58 -95.40 -35.63
N LEU A 74 28.20 -96.08 -36.58
CA LEU A 74 28.60 -95.53 -37.87
C LEU A 74 27.52 -95.80 -38.92
N LEU A 75 27.02 -94.74 -39.56
CA LEU A 75 25.82 -94.82 -40.41
C LEU A 75 26.13 -95.10 -41.87
N ALA A 76 27.37 -94.85 -42.32
CA ALA A 76 27.82 -95.10 -43.69
C ALA A 76 28.79 -96.30 -43.74
N PRO A 77 28.66 -97.22 -44.71
CA PRO A 77 29.64 -98.27 -44.94
C PRO A 77 30.91 -97.68 -45.59
N GLY A 78 32.05 -97.77 -44.91
CA GLY A 78 33.34 -97.29 -45.39
C GLY A 78 34.29 -96.93 -44.26
N GLU A 79 35.44 -96.38 -44.61
CA GLU A 79 36.35 -95.77 -43.64
C GLU A 79 35.91 -94.34 -43.33
N ALA A 80 35.82 -93.98 -42.06
CA ALA A 80 35.44 -92.63 -41.62
C ALA A 80 36.33 -92.15 -40.47
N TRP A 81 36.68 -90.86 -40.51
CA TRP A 81 37.31 -90.17 -39.39
C TRP A 81 36.21 -89.51 -38.56
N VAL A 82 36.05 -89.97 -37.32
CA VAL A 82 34.98 -89.54 -36.43
C VAL A 82 35.53 -88.60 -35.35
N PRO A 83 35.07 -87.34 -35.27
CA PRO A 83 35.44 -86.42 -34.19
C PRO A 83 34.79 -86.81 -32.88
N LEU A 84 35.62 -87.07 -31.86
CA LEU A 84 35.15 -87.45 -30.53
C LEU A 84 34.94 -86.26 -29.61
N GLY A 85 35.41 -85.07 -29.98
CA GLY A 85 35.26 -83.86 -29.17
C GLY A 85 36.07 -83.86 -27.86
N ILE A 86 36.97 -84.84 -27.66
CA ILE A 86 37.86 -84.94 -26.50
C ILE A 86 39.01 -83.95 -26.66
N ASP A 87 39.25 -83.11 -25.65
CA ASP A 87 40.28 -82.06 -25.63
C ASP A 87 41.45 -82.37 -24.67
N SER A 88 41.60 -83.64 -24.25
CA SER A 88 42.71 -84.06 -23.39
C SER A 88 44.05 -84.06 -24.13
N PRO A 89 45.11 -83.42 -23.57
CA PRO A 89 46.43 -83.40 -24.18
C PRO A 89 47.20 -84.72 -24.04
N ILE A 90 46.76 -85.63 -23.15
CA ILE A 90 47.44 -86.91 -22.86
C ILE A 90 46.45 -88.06 -23.05
N ILE A 91 46.63 -88.82 -24.13
CA ILE A 91 45.95 -90.09 -24.39
C ILE A 91 46.97 -91.22 -24.24
N GLY A 92 46.72 -92.15 -23.33
CA GLY A 92 47.56 -93.33 -23.08
C GLY A 92 47.38 -94.40 -24.18
N PHE A 93 46.14 -94.76 -24.48
CA PHE A 93 45.80 -95.61 -25.62
C PHE A 93 44.40 -95.31 -26.15
N ALA A 94 44.12 -95.73 -27.37
CA ALA A 94 42.77 -95.84 -27.93
C ALA A 94 42.61 -97.16 -28.65
N ARG A 95 41.61 -97.96 -28.26
CA ARG A 95 41.39 -99.30 -28.81
C ARG A 95 39.93 -99.66 -28.98
N GLU A 96 39.66 -100.54 -29.94
CA GLU A 96 38.40 -101.26 -30.10
C GLU A 96 38.68 -102.76 -29.93
N GLY A 97 38.24 -103.33 -28.81
CA GLY A 97 38.67 -104.68 -28.41
C GLY A 97 40.18 -104.74 -28.18
N GLU A 98 40.87 -105.60 -28.94
CA GLU A 98 42.33 -105.72 -28.96
C GLU A 98 42.99 -104.91 -30.10
N LYS A 99 42.20 -104.26 -30.97
CA LYS A 99 42.71 -103.46 -32.11
C LYS A 99 43.02 -102.03 -31.65
N GLU A 100 44.25 -101.58 -31.81
CA GLU A 100 44.63 -100.19 -31.60
C GLU A 100 44.09 -99.30 -32.73
N LEU A 101 43.56 -98.14 -32.36
CA LEU A 101 42.87 -97.22 -33.27
C LEU A 101 43.79 -96.08 -33.70
N GLU A 102 43.75 -95.72 -34.98
CA GLU A 102 44.47 -94.54 -35.47
C GLU A 102 43.77 -93.25 -35.00
N LEU A 103 44.55 -92.38 -34.36
CA LEU A 103 44.10 -91.09 -33.88
C LEU A 103 44.78 -89.95 -34.63
N ARG A 104 44.03 -88.87 -34.87
CA ARG A 104 44.58 -87.60 -35.35
C ARG A 104 44.01 -86.43 -34.55
N SER A 105 44.84 -85.43 -34.31
CA SER A 105 44.41 -84.19 -33.67
C SER A 105 43.94 -83.18 -34.74
N THR A 106 42.87 -82.46 -34.46
CA THR A 106 42.33 -81.39 -35.29
C THR A 106 43.02 -80.06 -35.00
N GLU A 107 42.90 -79.05 -35.88
CA GLU A 107 43.43 -77.69 -35.65
C GLU A 107 42.94 -77.02 -34.35
N ARG A 108 41.85 -77.53 -33.76
CA ARG A 108 41.26 -77.06 -32.50
C ARG A 108 41.72 -77.85 -31.26
N GLY A 109 42.67 -78.77 -31.40
CA GLY A 109 43.18 -79.61 -30.31
C GLY A 109 42.24 -80.73 -29.87
N GLN A 110 41.22 -81.07 -30.66
CA GLN A 110 40.31 -82.19 -30.41
C GLN A 110 40.72 -83.43 -31.19
N TRP A 111 40.43 -84.61 -30.67
CA TRP A 111 40.81 -85.89 -31.28
C TRP A 111 39.73 -86.47 -32.22
N GLU A 112 40.18 -86.97 -33.37
CA GLU A 112 39.41 -87.77 -34.34
C GLU A 112 39.97 -89.19 -34.40
N VAL A 113 39.09 -90.18 -34.51
CA VAL A 113 39.45 -91.60 -34.62
C VAL A 113 39.08 -92.16 -35.99
N ARG A 114 39.93 -93.01 -36.57
CA ARG A 114 39.59 -93.73 -37.81
C ARG A 114 38.85 -95.01 -37.47
N LEU A 115 37.67 -95.18 -38.05
CA LEU A 115 36.83 -96.36 -37.90
C LEU A 115 36.47 -96.92 -39.27
N GLU A 116 36.36 -98.24 -39.36
CA GLU A 116 36.11 -98.96 -40.61
C GLU A 116 34.92 -99.90 -40.44
N GLY A 117 33.95 -99.82 -41.36
CA GLY A 117 32.74 -100.64 -41.35
C GLY A 117 31.52 -99.94 -40.75
N ALA A 118 30.33 -100.21 -41.30
CA ALA A 118 29.08 -99.72 -40.73
C ALA A 118 28.64 -100.62 -39.57
N GLY A 119 28.14 -100.02 -38.49
CA GLY A 119 27.70 -100.78 -37.32
C GLY A 119 28.01 -100.10 -35.99
N GLN A 120 27.86 -100.85 -34.90
CA GLN A 120 28.21 -100.40 -33.55
C GLN A 120 29.69 -100.63 -33.28
N HIS A 121 30.35 -99.57 -32.83
CA HIS A 121 31.74 -99.59 -32.37
C HIS A 121 31.79 -99.26 -30.88
N ARG A 122 32.68 -99.96 -30.16
CA ARG A 122 32.93 -99.71 -28.74
C ARG A 122 34.39 -99.37 -28.54
N LEU A 123 34.64 -98.09 -28.32
CA LEU A 123 35.99 -97.56 -28.18
C LEU A 123 36.35 -97.42 -26.70
N ARG A 124 37.61 -97.69 -26.37
CA ARG A 124 38.19 -97.44 -25.05
C ARG A 124 39.38 -96.51 -25.15
N PHE A 125 39.36 -95.45 -24.36
CA PHE A 125 40.46 -94.49 -24.23
C PHE A 125 40.98 -94.45 -22.80
N GLU A 126 42.29 -94.39 -22.63
CA GLU A 126 42.91 -93.98 -21.38
C GLU A 126 43.43 -92.55 -21.52
N LEU A 127 43.13 -91.68 -20.57
CA LEU A 127 43.45 -90.26 -20.64
C LEU A 127 43.76 -89.68 -19.26
N LYS A 128 44.68 -88.71 -19.22
CA LYS A 128 45.06 -88.00 -17.99
C LYS A 128 44.61 -86.54 -18.05
N VAL A 129 43.85 -86.09 -17.05
CA VAL A 129 43.27 -84.74 -16.99
C VAL A 129 43.73 -84.01 -15.72
N PRO A 130 44.23 -82.76 -15.81
CA PRO A 130 44.64 -82.00 -14.64
C PRO A 130 43.48 -81.58 -13.74
N ILE A 131 43.71 -81.59 -12.43
CA ILE A 131 42.82 -81.05 -11.40
C ILE A 131 43.29 -79.66 -11.01
N ASN A 132 42.41 -78.66 -11.15
CA ASN A 132 42.70 -77.29 -10.71
C ASN A 132 42.22 -77.09 -9.27
N VAL A 133 43.08 -76.54 -8.41
CA VAL A 133 42.77 -76.25 -7.00
C VAL A 133 42.61 -74.74 -6.81
N SER A 134 41.48 -74.30 -6.27
CA SER A 134 41.20 -72.88 -5.98
C SER A 134 40.44 -72.75 -4.66
N LEU A 135 41.01 -72.03 -3.68
CA LEU A 135 40.33 -71.61 -2.43
C LEU A 135 39.46 -72.72 -1.79
N ASP A 136 40.06 -73.89 -1.51
CA ASP A 136 39.44 -75.12 -0.97
C ASP A 136 38.48 -75.91 -1.89
N ARG A 137 38.35 -75.53 -3.16
CA ARG A 137 37.57 -76.27 -4.17
C ARG A 137 38.50 -76.88 -5.23
N LYS A 138 38.26 -78.15 -5.54
CA LYS A 138 38.93 -78.88 -6.62
C LYS A 138 38.01 -78.94 -7.83
N HIS A 139 38.58 -78.71 -9.00
CA HIS A 139 37.86 -78.56 -10.25
C HIS A 139 38.46 -79.45 -11.33
N LEU A 140 37.63 -80.33 -11.90
CA LEU A 140 37.95 -81.15 -13.09
C LEU A 140 37.08 -80.67 -14.25
N THR A 141 37.71 -80.30 -15.37
CA THR A 141 37.01 -80.00 -16.62
C THR A 141 37.61 -80.78 -17.78
N MET A 142 36.77 -81.40 -18.59
CA MET A 142 37.16 -82.12 -19.81
C MET A 142 36.03 -82.13 -20.85
N ALA A 143 36.34 -81.92 -22.12
CA ALA A 143 35.39 -82.14 -23.20
C ALA A 143 35.19 -83.64 -23.48
N ILE A 144 33.93 -84.02 -23.72
CA ILE A 144 33.50 -85.39 -24.01
C ILE A 144 32.56 -85.38 -25.21
N PRO A 145 32.45 -86.49 -25.98
CA PRO A 145 31.46 -86.56 -27.04
C PRO A 145 30.04 -86.43 -26.48
N GLU A 146 29.20 -85.67 -27.17
CA GLU A 146 27.81 -85.50 -26.77
C GLU A 146 27.02 -86.81 -27.01
N ALA A 147 26.49 -87.40 -25.94
CA ALA A 147 25.73 -88.64 -26.00
C ALA A 147 24.40 -88.53 -25.22
N PRO A 148 23.34 -89.25 -25.64
CA PRO A 148 22.06 -89.33 -24.93
C PRO A 148 22.19 -89.78 -23.46
N SER A 149 23.18 -90.62 -23.17
CA SER A 149 23.47 -91.12 -21.82
C SER A 149 24.95 -90.96 -21.50
N THR A 150 25.26 -90.16 -20.48
CA THR A 150 26.62 -90.01 -19.95
C THR A 150 26.65 -90.49 -18.51
N TYR A 151 27.54 -91.43 -18.19
CA TYR A 151 27.75 -91.94 -16.83
C TYR A 151 29.19 -91.68 -16.41
N PHE A 152 29.40 -91.24 -15.17
CA PHE A 152 30.74 -91.18 -14.60
C PHE A 152 30.83 -91.86 -13.24
N GLU A 153 32.01 -92.38 -12.95
CA GLU A 153 32.42 -92.96 -11.67
C GLU A 153 33.87 -92.54 -11.39
N LEU A 154 34.08 -91.69 -10.39
CA LEU A 154 35.38 -91.11 -10.07
C LEU A 154 35.75 -91.36 -8.61
N ASP A 155 36.88 -92.02 -8.38
CA ASP A 155 37.44 -92.25 -7.06
C ASP A 155 38.35 -91.10 -6.65
N VAL A 156 37.99 -90.39 -5.59
CA VAL A 156 38.81 -89.31 -5.02
C VAL A 156 39.47 -89.75 -3.70
N PRO A 157 40.72 -89.36 -3.44
CA PRO A 157 41.53 -89.91 -2.35
C PRO A 157 41.12 -89.42 -0.95
N ARG A 158 40.25 -88.40 -0.85
CA ARG A 158 39.80 -87.79 0.42
C ARG A 158 38.27 -87.81 0.55
N PRO A 159 37.71 -87.77 1.77
CA PRO A 159 36.27 -87.62 1.98
C PRO A 159 35.77 -86.30 1.37
N VAL A 160 34.60 -86.33 0.72
CA VAL A 160 34.03 -85.17 0.01
C VAL A 160 32.84 -84.58 0.76
N GLN A 161 32.95 -83.31 1.13
CA GLN A 161 31.88 -82.58 1.80
C GLN A 161 30.76 -82.22 0.81
N GLU A 162 31.11 -81.45 -0.21
CA GLU A 162 30.19 -80.97 -1.24
C GLU A 162 30.74 -81.35 -2.62
N VAL A 163 29.85 -81.74 -3.53
CA VAL A 163 30.16 -82.06 -4.91
C VAL A 163 29.05 -81.52 -5.80
N ASP A 164 29.46 -80.79 -6.82
CA ASP A 164 28.58 -80.20 -7.82
C ASP A 164 29.04 -80.62 -9.21
N VAL A 165 28.07 -80.87 -10.09
CA VAL A 165 28.30 -81.05 -11.52
C VAL A 165 27.66 -79.86 -12.22
N ALA A 166 28.40 -79.13 -13.04
CA ALA A 166 27.81 -78.01 -13.80
C ALA A 166 26.64 -78.53 -14.66
N SER A 167 25.53 -77.79 -14.72
CA SER A 167 24.33 -78.16 -15.49
C SER A 167 23.56 -79.41 -15.02
N GLY A 168 23.78 -79.89 -13.79
CA GLY A 168 22.75 -80.56 -12.97
C GLY A 168 22.61 -82.09 -13.07
N GLY A 169 22.43 -82.69 -11.88
CA GLY A 169 22.12 -84.10 -11.60
C GLY A 169 22.61 -84.46 -10.19
N PRO A 170 21.85 -85.18 -9.34
CA PRO A 170 22.35 -85.56 -8.02
C PRO A 170 23.55 -86.50 -8.16
N VAL A 171 24.67 -86.16 -7.49
CA VAL A 171 25.86 -87.01 -7.46
C VAL A 171 25.79 -87.93 -6.25
N GLY A 172 25.83 -89.24 -6.51
CA GLY A 172 25.98 -90.25 -5.47
C GLY A 172 27.39 -90.20 -4.89
N LYS A 173 27.47 -90.19 -3.56
CA LYS A 173 28.73 -90.32 -2.81
C LYS A 173 28.74 -91.66 -2.10
N THR A 174 29.76 -92.48 -2.33
CA THR A 174 29.93 -93.76 -1.65
C THR A 174 31.34 -93.85 -1.08
N VAL A 175 31.49 -94.16 0.20
CA VAL A 175 32.81 -94.27 0.84
C VAL A 175 33.54 -95.51 0.33
N LEU A 176 34.81 -95.36 -0.05
CA LEU A 176 35.64 -96.47 -0.54
C LEU A 176 36.04 -97.42 0.60
N ALA A 177 36.21 -98.71 0.28
CA ALA A 177 36.59 -99.73 1.26
C ALA A 177 37.93 -99.36 1.96
N GLY A 178 37.93 -99.34 3.29
CA GLY A 178 39.09 -98.90 4.10
C GLY A 178 39.08 -97.43 4.54
N GLY A 179 38.03 -96.67 4.20
CA GLY A 179 37.79 -95.31 4.75
C GLY A 179 38.71 -94.21 4.21
N LYS A 180 39.51 -94.49 3.18
CA LYS A 180 40.50 -93.57 2.59
C LYS A 180 40.05 -93.06 1.21
N GLY A 181 38.89 -92.42 1.13
CA GLY A 181 38.41 -91.78 -0.10
C GLY A 181 36.90 -91.90 -0.33
N THR A 182 36.40 -91.20 -1.34
CA THR A 182 34.99 -91.19 -1.76
C THR A 182 34.88 -91.50 -3.24
N ARG A 183 33.96 -92.39 -3.61
CA ARG A 183 33.52 -92.63 -4.98
C ARG A 183 32.37 -91.69 -5.31
N LEU A 184 32.54 -90.90 -6.36
CA LEU A 184 31.55 -89.98 -6.91
C LEU A 184 30.95 -90.63 -8.15
N SER A 185 29.62 -90.71 -8.24
CA SER A 185 28.97 -91.26 -9.44
C SER A 185 27.67 -90.55 -9.78
N ALA A 186 27.41 -90.34 -11.07
CA ALA A 186 26.12 -89.82 -11.53
C ALA A 186 25.81 -90.23 -12.97
N HIS A 187 24.51 -90.27 -13.29
CA HIS A 187 24.00 -90.27 -14.65
C HIS A 187 23.67 -88.83 -15.05
N LEU A 188 24.26 -88.36 -16.13
CA LEU A 188 24.20 -86.98 -16.57
C LEU A 188 23.41 -86.87 -17.88
N TRP A 189 22.70 -85.75 -18.02
CA TRP A 189 22.03 -85.34 -19.26
C TRP A 189 23.04 -85.12 -20.40
N PRO A 190 22.59 -85.13 -21.67
CA PRO A 190 23.47 -84.91 -22.83
C PRO A 190 24.28 -83.63 -22.68
N ARG A 191 25.60 -83.76 -22.79
CA ARG A 191 26.56 -82.67 -22.61
C ARG A 191 27.85 -82.96 -23.36
N SER A 192 28.51 -81.90 -23.83
CA SER A 192 29.79 -81.98 -24.53
C SER A 192 31.00 -81.71 -23.62
N ARG A 193 30.77 -81.47 -22.33
CA ARG A 193 31.82 -81.17 -21.35
C ARG A 193 31.44 -81.63 -19.96
N LEU A 194 32.30 -82.41 -19.32
CA LEU A 194 32.22 -82.76 -17.91
C LEU A 194 32.91 -81.67 -17.09
N ILE A 195 32.18 -81.09 -16.13
CA ILE A 195 32.70 -80.12 -15.17
C ILE A 195 32.28 -80.60 -13.78
N LEU A 196 33.26 -80.96 -12.95
CA LEU A 196 33.07 -81.43 -11.58
C LEU A 196 33.78 -80.50 -10.61
N ASP A 197 33.04 -80.02 -9.62
CA ASP A 197 33.56 -79.22 -8.52
C ASP A 197 33.34 -79.96 -7.21
N TRP A 198 34.37 -80.12 -6.39
CA TRP A 198 34.18 -80.71 -5.05
C TRP A 198 35.09 -80.10 -4.00
N THR A 199 34.68 -80.24 -2.74
CA THR A 199 35.45 -79.82 -1.57
C THR A 199 35.79 -81.04 -0.71
N ASP A 200 37.04 -81.15 -0.29
CA ASP A 200 37.45 -82.17 0.68
C ASP A 200 36.83 -81.83 2.05
N GLU A 201 36.40 -82.83 2.83
CA GLU A 201 36.05 -82.60 4.24
C GLU A 201 37.30 -82.12 5.00
N ALA A 202 37.28 -80.86 5.44
CA ALA A 202 38.32 -80.33 6.31
C ALA A 202 38.34 -81.10 7.64
N LYS A 203 39.55 -81.41 8.15
CA LYS A 203 39.72 -81.90 9.53
C LYS A 203 39.01 -80.93 10.48
N SER A 204 38.06 -81.45 11.26
CA SER A 204 37.22 -80.73 12.21
C SER A 204 37.92 -79.55 12.90
N GLY A 205 37.63 -78.35 12.41
CA GLY A 205 37.78 -77.07 13.11
C GLY A 205 36.53 -76.26 12.81
N SER A 206 35.86 -75.73 13.85
CA SER A 206 34.66 -74.90 13.65
C SER A 206 34.94 -73.79 12.63
N PRO A 207 34.00 -73.51 11.70
CA PRO A 207 34.16 -72.41 10.76
C PRO A 207 34.43 -71.11 11.54
N PRO A 208 35.33 -70.24 11.04
CA PRO A 208 35.65 -68.99 11.72
C PRO A 208 34.36 -68.16 11.88
N PRO A 209 34.20 -67.42 12.99
CA PRO A 209 33.05 -66.54 13.17
C PRO A 209 32.96 -65.56 11.99
N PRO A 210 31.75 -65.21 11.55
CA PRO A 210 31.57 -64.26 10.45
C PRO A 210 32.22 -62.93 10.80
N LEU A 211 32.82 -62.26 9.84
CA LEU A 211 33.33 -60.90 9.97
C LEU A 211 32.44 -59.97 9.14
N LEU A 212 31.86 -58.96 9.79
CA LEU A 212 30.94 -58.02 9.17
C LEU A 212 31.56 -56.63 9.06
N ALA A 213 31.05 -55.82 8.14
CA ALA A 213 31.30 -54.39 8.09
C ALA A 213 29.97 -53.68 7.88
N ALA A 214 29.73 -52.56 8.58
CA ALA A 214 28.46 -51.85 8.52
C ALA A 214 28.64 -50.34 8.36
N GLN A 215 27.91 -49.77 7.40
CA GLN A 215 27.72 -48.31 7.29
C GLN A 215 26.33 -47.96 7.82
N VAL A 216 26.23 -47.02 8.74
CA VAL A 216 24.96 -46.70 9.42
C VAL A 216 24.62 -45.22 9.33
N GLU A 217 23.37 -44.93 9.00
CA GLU A 217 22.80 -43.59 9.04
C GLU A 217 21.74 -43.54 10.12
N ILE A 218 21.90 -42.63 11.09
CA ILE A 218 21.04 -42.52 12.26
C ILE A 218 20.39 -41.14 12.29
N ALA A 219 19.07 -41.09 12.37
CA ALA A 219 18.31 -39.89 12.63
C ALA A 219 17.68 -39.97 14.01
N ILE A 220 17.89 -38.94 14.82
CA ILE A 220 17.35 -38.81 16.17
C ILE A 220 16.34 -37.67 16.17
N ASP A 221 15.09 -38.00 16.48
CA ASP A 221 13.99 -37.07 16.63
C ASP A 221 13.59 -37.05 18.12
N ALA A 222 13.72 -35.90 18.77
CA ALA A 222 13.44 -35.74 20.20
C ALA A 222 12.17 -34.92 20.47
N ASP A 223 11.37 -35.39 21.43
CA ASP A 223 10.20 -34.72 21.99
C ASP A 223 10.26 -34.69 23.53
N LEU A 224 9.33 -34.02 24.19
CA LEU A 224 9.17 -33.97 25.65
C LEU A 224 8.76 -35.31 26.25
N GLU A 225 8.16 -36.23 25.50
CA GLU A 225 7.70 -37.52 25.99
C GLU A 225 8.63 -38.68 25.64
N ALA A 226 9.30 -38.61 24.49
CA ALA A 226 10.15 -39.68 23.99
C ALA A 226 11.21 -39.19 23.00
N VAL A 227 12.21 -40.03 22.77
CA VAL A 227 13.17 -39.90 21.66
C VAL A 227 12.95 -41.08 20.73
N THR A 228 12.77 -40.79 19.46
CA THR A 228 12.69 -41.79 18.40
C THR A 228 13.96 -41.77 17.58
N THR A 229 14.54 -42.95 17.36
CA THR A 229 15.76 -43.10 16.57
C THR A 229 15.46 -43.99 15.38
N ARG A 230 15.71 -43.49 14.17
CA ARG A 230 15.64 -44.28 12.94
C ARG A 230 17.06 -44.52 12.45
N SER A 231 17.39 -45.79 12.25
CA SER A 231 18.70 -46.21 11.74
C SER A 231 18.55 -47.02 10.46
N SER A 232 19.31 -46.66 9.43
CA SER A 232 19.43 -47.37 8.16
C SER A 232 20.85 -47.92 8.04
N TRP A 233 21.00 -49.18 7.65
CA TRP A 233 22.27 -49.89 7.70
C TRP A 233 22.54 -50.59 6.37
N VAL A 234 23.78 -50.52 5.92
CA VAL A 234 24.33 -51.35 4.86
C VAL A 234 25.33 -52.31 5.48
N ILE A 235 24.95 -53.58 5.62
CA ILE A 235 25.77 -54.61 6.29
C ILE A 235 26.37 -55.52 5.22
N ARG A 236 27.69 -55.68 5.23
CA ARG A 236 28.44 -56.55 4.32
C ARG A 236 29.12 -57.67 5.10
N CYS A 237 29.08 -58.89 4.56
CA CYS A 237 29.91 -59.98 5.06
C CYS A 237 31.30 -59.94 4.39
N VAL A 238 32.35 -59.77 5.18
CA VAL A 238 33.75 -59.69 4.69
C VAL A 238 34.39 -61.08 4.68
N ARG A 239 34.09 -61.91 5.68
CA ARG A 239 34.64 -63.26 5.83
C ARG A 239 33.68 -64.16 6.59
N GLY A 240 33.74 -65.48 6.37
CA GLY A 240 32.89 -66.46 7.07
C GLY A 240 31.45 -66.44 6.57
N ILE A 241 30.55 -67.12 7.28
CA ILE A 241 29.13 -67.22 6.90
C ILE A 241 28.28 -66.70 8.06
N ALA A 242 27.52 -65.63 7.83
CA ALA A 242 26.61 -65.09 8.83
C ALA A 242 25.19 -65.65 8.62
N ARG A 243 24.68 -66.37 9.61
CA ARG A 243 23.30 -66.92 9.60
C ARG A 243 22.31 -66.05 10.39
N ARG A 244 22.83 -65.11 11.18
CA ARG A 244 22.05 -64.18 11.98
C ARG A 244 22.84 -62.89 12.16
N LEU A 245 22.12 -61.79 12.37
CA LEU A 245 22.69 -60.51 12.79
C LEU A 245 22.29 -60.29 14.25
N GLU A 246 23.23 -59.84 15.06
CA GLU A 246 23.00 -59.57 16.48
C GLU A 246 23.36 -58.12 16.77
N ILE A 247 22.39 -57.32 17.19
CA ILE A 247 22.57 -55.89 17.47
C ILE A 247 22.30 -55.66 18.95
N ARG A 248 23.22 -55.00 19.64
CA ARG A 248 23.04 -54.63 21.05
C ARG A 248 22.21 -53.35 21.15
N LEU A 249 21.16 -53.41 21.96
CA LEU A 249 20.28 -52.30 22.31
C LEU A 249 20.54 -51.85 23.75
N ASP A 250 20.05 -50.66 24.10
CA ASP A 250 19.95 -50.23 25.49
C ASP A 250 18.70 -50.84 26.16
N GLU A 251 18.71 -50.99 27.48
CA GLU A 251 17.56 -51.53 28.25
C GLU A 251 16.28 -50.71 28.05
N LEU A 252 16.43 -49.42 27.77
CA LEU A 252 15.30 -48.49 27.61
C LEU A 252 14.78 -48.39 26.17
N ASP A 253 15.45 -49.00 25.19
CA ASP A 253 15.07 -48.91 23.79
C ASP A 253 14.01 -49.95 23.41
N VAL A 254 12.87 -49.47 22.91
CA VAL A 254 11.81 -50.33 22.37
C VAL A 254 11.86 -50.26 20.84
N VAL A 255 12.06 -51.41 20.18
CA VAL A 255 12.01 -51.49 18.70
C VAL A 255 10.56 -51.39 18.23
N GLN A 256 10.26 -50.38 17.41
CA GLN A 256 8.94 -50.16 16.83
C GLN A 256 8.80 -50.79 15.45
N THR A 257 9.81 -50.59 14.61
CA THR A 257 9.84 -51.08 13.22
C THR A 257 11.17 -51.74 12.95
N LEU A 258 11.15 -52.91 12.31
CA LEU A 258 12.35 -53.64 11.87
C LEU A 258 12.13 -54.17 10.46
N LYS A 259 13.03 -53.83 9.53
CA LYS A 259 12.98 -54.30 8.14
C LYS A 259 14.34 -54.80 7.67
N LEU A 260 14.37 -55.97 7.05
CA LEU A 260 15.55 -56.52 6.38
C LEU A 260 15.21 -56.69 4.89
N ASP A 261 15.98 -56.06 4.01
CA ASP A 261 15.75 -56.03 2.55
C ASP A 261 14.27 -55.76 2.21
N ASP A 262 13.72 -54.70 2.83
CA ASP A 262 12.32 -54.25 2.72
C ASP A 262 11.23 -55.18 3.31
N LEU A 263 11.60 -56.32 3.87
CA LEU A 263 10.68 -57.23 4.56
C LEU A 263 10.56 -56.88 6.05
N PHE A 264 9.33 -56.71 6.54
CA PHE A 264 9.07 -56.47 7.96
C PHE A 264 9.34 -57.73 8.80
N LEU A 265 10.04 -57.56 9.91
CA LEU A 265 10.37 -58.62 10.86
C LEU A 265 9.82 -58.30 12.26
N VAL A 266 9.55 -59.35 13.03
CA VAL A 266 9.25 -59.22 14.47
C VAL A 266 10.58 -59.21 15.23
N ALA A 267 10.78 -58.22 16.10
CA ALA A 267 11.99 -58.10 16.89
C ALA A 267 12.09 -59.25 17.92
N ALA A 268 13.10 -60.10 17.79
CA ALA A 268 13.44 -61.12 18.79
C ALA A 268 14.58 -60.59 19.67
N ILE A 269 14.25 -60.10 20.87
CA ILE A 269 15.19 -59.46 21.78
C ILE A 269 15.37 -60.32 23.02
N GLU A 270 16.60 -60.76 23.27
CA GLU A 270 16.99 -61.46 24.49
C GLU A 270 18.17 -60.74 25.14
N ARG A 271 18.05 -60.37 26.43
CA ARG A 271 19.12 -59.69 27.19
C ARG A 271 19.70 -58.46 26.45
N ASN A 272 18.82 -57.63 25.89
CA ASN A 272 19.15 -56.44 25.08
C ASN A 272 19.94 -56.72 23.79
N VAL A 273 19.92 -57.96 23.29
CA VAL A 273 20.47 -58.31 21.99
C VAL A 273 19.32 -58.64 21.05
N LEU A 274 19.15 -57.79 20.04
CA LEU A 274 18.23 -58.05 18.93
C LEU A 274 18.87 -59.07 18.00
N THR A 275 18.25 -60.25 17.90
CA THR A 275 18.70 -61.33 17.01
C THR A 275 17.82 -61.38 15.77
N ILE A 276 18.42 -61.23 14.61
CA ILE A 276 17.75 -61.23 13.30
C ILE A 276 18.20 -62.49 12.55
N PRO A 277 17.35 -63.52 12.39
CA PRO A 277 17.69 -64.69 11.60
C PRO A 277 17.72 -64.34 10.11
N LEU A 278 18.73 -64.83 9.40
CA LEU A 278 18.86 -64.68 7.95
C LEU A 278 18.32 -65.95 7.28
N GLY A 279 17.24 -65.82 6.50
CA GLY A 279 16.65 -66.94 5.77
C GLY A 279 17.64 -67.57 4.77
N GLU A 280 18.42 -66.73 4.10
CA GLU A 280 19.61 -67.11 3.34
C GLU A 280 20.85 -66.55 4.03
N ALA A 281 21.79 -67.43 4.37
CA ALA A 281 23.00 -67.06 5.09
C ALA A 281 23.90 -66.15 4.23
N MET A 282 24.36 -65.05 4.80
CA MET A 282 25.26 -64.13 4.12
C MET A 282 26.65 -64.74 3.96
N ARG A 283 27.12 -64.79 2.71
CA ARG A 283 28.47 -65.23 2.33
C ARG A 283 29.41 -64.03 2.09
N PRO A 284 30.73 -64.23 2.06
CA PRO A 284 31.68 -63.15 1.81
C PRO A 284 31.37 -62.41 0.50
N GLY A 285 31.28 -61.08 0.56
CA GLY A 285 30.93 -60.21 -0.56
C GLY A 285 29.44 -59.83 -0.63
N GLU A 286 28.55 -60.56 0.05
CA GLU A 286 27.12 -60.25 0.07
C GLU A 286 26.79 -59.10 1.02
N MET A 287 25.69 -58.41 0.72
CA MET A 287 25.17 -57.29 1.51
C MET A 287 23.69 -57.46 1.85
N ARG A 288 23.28 -56.84 2.95
CA ARG A 288 21.90 -56.73 3.42
C ARG A 288 21.60 -55.30 3.86
N LEU A 289 20.38 -54.85 3.59
CA LEU A 289 19.88 -53.55 4.03
C LEU A 289 18.98 -53.74 5.24
N LEU A 290 19.27 -53.03 6.33
CA LEU A 290 18.49 -53.08 7.55
C LEU A 290 17.97 -51.69 7.90
N VAL A 291 16.67 -51.57 8.19
CA VAL A 291 16.07 -50.35 8.75
C VAL A 291 15.45 -50.70 10.09
N MET A 292 15.83 -49.94 11.12
CA MET A 292 15.33 -50.11 12.48
C MET A 292 14.90 -48.77 13.06
N GLU A 293 13.67 -48.71 13.57
CA GLU A 293 13.14 -47.58 14.34
C GLU A 293 12.95 -47.99 15.80
N THR A 294 13.52 -47.22 16.72
CA THR A 294 13.38 -47.41 18.17
C THR A 294 12.75 -46.19 18.81
N ARG A 295 12.05 -46.39 19.94
CA ARG A 295 11.48 -45.33 20.77
C ARG A 295 11.90 -45.55 22.22
N ARG A 296 12.37 -44.48 22.85
CA ARG A 296 12.70 -44.42 24.27
C ARG A 296 11.87 -43.34 24.95
N THR A 297 11.07 -43.68 25.95
CA THR A 297 10.23 -42.72 26.67
C THR A 297 10.94 -42.11 27.88
N PHE A 298 10.56 -40.89 28.25
CA PHE A 298 11.05 -40.24 29.47
C PHE A 298 10.11 -40.52 30.65
N PRO A 299 10.64 -40.78 31.87
CA PRO A 299 9.82 -40.80 33.07
C PRO A 299 9.20 -39.42 33.34
N PRO A 300 7.92 -39.32 33.77
CA PRO A 300 7.17 -38.05 33.85
C PRO A 300 7.77 -36.99 34.78
N ASN A 301 8.65 -37.37 35.73
CA ASN A 301 9.27 -36.47 36.71
C ASN A 301 10.81 -36.51 36.73
N ALA A 302 11.45 -37.10 35.71
CA ALA A 302 12.91 -37.17 35.63
C ALA A 302 13.47 -36.07 34.70
N PRO A 303 14.73 -35.65 34.88
CA PRO A 303 15.40 -34.80 33.90
C PRO A 303 15.42 -35.51 32.54
N LYS A 304 14.93 -34.83 31.50
CA LYS A 304 14.79 -35.36 30.13
C LYS A 304 16.16 -35.43 29.46
N THR A 305 16.94 -36.41 29.89
CA THR A 305 18.28 -36.68 29.40
C THR A 305 18.28 -37.98 28.60
N TYR A 306 18.94 -37.95 27.45
CA TYR A 306 19.02 -39.09 26.54
C TYR A 306 20.49 -39.46 26.35
N ALA A 307 20.87 -40.63 26.85
CA ALA A 307 22.20 -41.20 26.68
C ALA A 307 22.15 -42.27 25.59
N PHE A 308 22.92 -42.09 24.52
CA PHE A 308 22.92 -42.95 23.35
C PHE A 308 24.34 -43.42 23.04
N SER A 309 24.53 -44.74 23.04
CA SER A 309 25.83 -45.35 22.79
C SER A 309 25.93 -46.03 21.42
N GLY A 310 25.03 -45.66 20.49
CA GLY A 310 24.87 -46.33 19.21
C GLY A 310 24.18 -47.69 19.34
N PHE A 311 24.26 -48.46 18.26
CA PHE A 311 23.74 -49.81 18.15
C PHE A 311 24.91 -50.71 17.70
N PRO A 312 25.69 -51.31 18.60
CA PRO A 312 26.82 -52.13 18.20
C PRO A 312 26.36 -53.42 17.52
N LEU A 313 26.88 -53.72 16.32
CA LEU A 313 26.67 -54.99 15.61
C LEU A 313 27.73 -56.02 16.02
N SER A 314 27.30 -57.18 16.53
CA SER A 314 28.20 -58.28 16.87
C SER A 314 28.96 -58.76 15.63
N ASN A 315 30.25 -59.06 15.82
CA ASN A 315 31.17 -59.50 14.78
C ASN A 315 31.44 -58.49 13.65
N ALA A 316 31.06 -57.23 13.81
CA ALA A 316 31.53 -56.17 12.92
C ALA A 316 32.99 -55.82 13.22
N ALA A 317 33.87 -55.88 12.22
CA ALA A 317 35.23 -55.33 12.31
C ALA A 317 35.24 -53.81 12.18
N GLU A 318 34.32 -53.27 11.37
CA GLU A 318 34.19 -51.85 11.11
C GLU A 318 32.72 -51.46 11.16
N GLN A 319 32.41 -50.42 11.93
CA GLN A 319 31.08 -49.83 11.98
C GLN A 319 31.18 -48.30 12.04
N SER A 320 30.93 -47.65 10.90
CA SER A 320 31.01 -46.21 10.73
C SER A 320 29.70 -45.62 10.24
N GLY A 321 29.52 -44.31 10.40
CA GLY A 321 28.24 -43.71 10.08
C GLY A 321 28.10 -42.23 10.40
N ALA A 322 26.90 -41.72 10.12
CA ALA A 322 26.51 -40.35 10.42
C ALA A 322 25.24 -40.32 11.28
N ILE A 323 25.14 -39.31 12.15
CA ILE A 323 24.02 -39.06 13.04
C ILE A 323 23.48 -37.66 12.76
N GLY A 324 22.22 -37.57 12.37
CA GLY A 324 21.46 -36.32 12.28
C GLY A 324 20.53 -36.18 13.47
N ILE A 325 20.53 -35.02 14.14
CA ILE A 325 19.62 -34.71 15.25
C ILE A 325 18.67 -33.60 14.82
N THR A 326 17.37 -33.91 14.79
CA THR A 326 16.33 -32.96 14.45
C THR A 326 16.08 -32.01 15.61
N GLN A 327 16.10 -30.71 15.32
CA GLN A 327 15.77 -29.67 16.29
C GLN A 327 14.27 -29.35 16.21
N SER A 328 13.50 -30.01 17.06
CA SER A 328 12.05 -29.80 17.17
C SER A 328 11.71 -28.37 17.62
N ALA A 329 10.61 -27.83 17.09
CA ALA A 329 10.12 -26.51 17.48
C ALA A 329 9.75 -26.51 18.98
N ASN A 330 10.09 -25.43 19.68
CA ASN A 330 9.83 -25.24 21.12
C ASN A 330 10.63 -26.16 22.05
N LEU A 331 11.73 -26.76 21.59
CA LEU A 331 12.67 -27.49 22.45
C LEU A 331 14.09 -26.94 22.35
N TRP A 332 14.79 -26.91 23.48
CA TRP A 332 16.23 -26.78 23.53
C TRP A 332 16.84 -28.18 23.67
N ILE A 333 17.65 -28.56 22.68
CA ILE A 333 18.44 -29.79 22.72
C ILE A 333 19.89 -29.37 22.90
N ASN A 334 20.43 -29.63 24.08
CA ASN A 334 21.82 -29.37 24.40
C ASN A 334 22.59 -30.68 24.39
N VAL A 335 23.74 -30.70 23.73
CA VAL A 335 24.61 -31.86 23.72
C VAL A 335 25.44 -31.82 25.00
N THR A 336 25.18 -32.74 25.92
CA THR A 336 25.80 -32.81 27.25
C THR A 336 27.09 -33.62 27.25
N THR A 337 27.18 -34.65 26.40
CA THR A 337 28.35 -35.53 26.30
C THR A 337 28.61 -35.91 24.84
N THR A 338 29.86 -35.85 24.39
CA THR A 338 30.30 -36.42 23.10
C THR A 338 31.64 -37.14 23.30
N GLN A 339 31.70 -38.43 22.96
CA GLN A 339 32.92 -39.22 22.97
C GLN A 339 32.90 -40.16 21.76
N GLY A 340 33.96 -40.19 20.96
CA GLY A 340 34.01 -41.00 19.73
C GLY A 340 33.16 -40.45 18.57
N LEU A 341 32.74 -39.19 18.65
CA LEU A 341 31.94 -38.50 17.64
C LEU A 341 32.64 -37.24 17.13
N HIS A 342 32.65 -37.05 15.81
CA HIS A 342 33.13 -35.85 15.16
C HIS A 342 31.94 -34.99 14.70
N ARG A 343 31.87 -33.72 15.10
CA ARG A 343 30.78 -32.82 14.65
C ARG A 343 31.03 -32.40 13.21
N ILE A 344 30.01 -32.47 12.38
CA ILE A 344 30.05 -32.06 10.96
C ILE A 344 28.93 -31.05 10.66
N ASP A 345 29.03 -30.35 9.53
CA ASP A 345 27.94 -29.48 9.06
C ASP A 345 26.78 -30.38 8.57
N PRO A 346 25.50 -30.08 8.90
CA PRO A 346 24.35 -30.83 8.36
C PRO A 346 24.33 -30.97 6.83
N ARG A 347 24.99 -30.07 6.09
CA ARG A 347 25.15 -30.16 4.62
C ARG A 347 26.04 -31.32 4.19
N GLU A 348 26.98 -31.74 5.02
CA GLU A 348 27.90 -32.85 4.77
C GLU A 348 27.27 -34.23 5.04
N LEU A 349 26.05 -34.27 5.59
CA LEU A 349 25.33 -35.52 5.81
C LEU A 349 25.07 -36.27 4.49
N PRO A 350 24.99 -37.62 4.53
CA PRO A 350 24.54 -38.43 3.40
C PRO A 350 23.15 -38.01 2.88
N THR A 351 22.86 -38.33 1.61
CA THR A 351 21.67 -37.84 0.89
C THR A 351 20.35 -38.15 1.61
N GLU A 352 20.20 -39.34 2.18
CA GLU A 352 18.95 -39.74 2.87
C GLU A 352 18.71 -38.94 4.15
N LEU A 353 19.75 -38.79 5.00
CA LEU A 353 19.67 -37.93 6.19
C LEU A 353 19.49 -36.46 5.81
N ARG A 354 20.23 -35.95 4.82
CA ARG A 354 20.17 -34.55 4.38
C ARG A 354 18.77 -34.17 3.85
N ALA A 355 18.03 -35.11 3.26
CA ALA A 355 16.67 -34.87 2.79
C ALA A 355 15.66 -34.65 3.93
N ARG A 356 16.00 -34.97 5.18
CA ARG A 356 15.08 -34.80 6.32
C ARG A 356 15.06 -33.35 6.80
N PRO A 357 13.87 -32.73 6.90
CA PRO A 357 13.77 -31.34 7.34
C PRO A 357 14.10 -31.22 8.83
N GLY A 358 14.75 -30.10 9.21
CA GLY A 358 14.91 -29.72 10.61
C GLY A 358 16.11 -30.32 11.34
N ILE A 359 17.04 -30.99 10.65
CA ILE A 359 18.31 -31.41 11.26
C ILE A 359 19.15 -30.17 11.60
N GLY A 360 19.31 -29.91 12.90
CA GLY A 360 20.08 -28.77 13.41
C GLY A 360 21.52 -29.12 13.80
N THR A 361 21.78 -30.39 14.13
CA THR A 361 23.11 -30.86 14.54
C THR A 361 23.43 -32.18 13.87
N ALA A 362 24.67 -32.33 13.40
CA ALA A 362 25.15 -33.52 12.72
C ALA A 362 26.49 -34.01 13.28
N TYR A 363 26.66 -35.33 13.35
CA TYR A 363 27.88 -36.00 13.79
C TYR A 363 28.26 -37.14 12.85
N GLN A 364 29.54 -37.47 12.83
CA GLN A 364 30.10 -38.65 12.18
C GLN A 364 30.83 -39.51 13.23
N PHE A 365 30.70 -40.82 13.12
CA PHE A 365 31.49 -41.78 13.90
C PHE A 365 32.21 -42.74 12.97
N PHE A 366 33.37 -43.20 13.41
CA PHE A 366 34.23 -44.11 12.65
C PHE A 366 34.33 -45.50 13.30
N ASP A 367 33.90 -45.63 14.57
CA ASP A 367 33.90 -46.88 15.32
C ASP A 367 32.82 -46.85 16.44
N GLN A 368 32.52 -48.01 17.04
CA GLN A 368 31.57 -48.17 18.14
C GLN A 368 32.16 -48.97 19.32
N PRO A 369 31.70 -48.72 20.57
CA PRO A 369 30.64 -47.78 20.95
C PRO A 369 31.16 -46.34 21.11
N TYR A 370 30.40 -45.37 20.61
CA TYR A 370 30.57 -43.96 20.96
C TYR A 370 29.63 -43.59 22.11
N LYS A 371 29.71 -42.36 22.64
CA LYS A 371 28.73 -41.83 23.61
C LYS A 371 28.22 -40.46 23.18
N LEU A 372 26.89 -40.35 23.09
CA LEU A 372 26.15 -39.11 22.86
C LEU A 372 25.20 -38.88 24.03
N GLY A 373 25.33 -37.76 24.71
CA GLY A 373 24.38 -37.29 25.73
C GLY A 373 23.62 -36.07 25.22
N LEU A 374 22.29 -36.10 25.29
CA LEU A 374 21.42 -34.97 24.98
C LEU A 374 20.60 -34.57 26.23
N GLY A 375 20.55 -33.28 26.53
CA GLY A 375 19.61 -32.68 27.48
C GLY A 375 18.50 -31.98 26.72
N ILE A 376 17.25 -32.37 26.96
CA ILE A 376 16.07 -31.85 26.28
C ILE A 376 15.28 -30.99 27.26
N GLN A 377 15.06 -29.72 26.92
CA GLN A 377 14.33 -28.77 27.74
C GLN A 377 13.22 -28.10 26.93
N SER A 378 12.13 -27.72 27.60
CA SER A 378 11.08 -26.91 26.97
C SER A 378 11.62 -25.51 26.69
N SER A 379 11.46 -25.04 25.44
CA SER A 379 11.71 -23.68 25.03
C SER A 379 10.38 -23.03 24.65
N PRO A 380 9.68 -22.34 25.57
CA PRO A 380 8.42 -21.70 25.24
C PRO A 380 8.58 -20.75 24.05
N PRO A 381 7.55 -20.64 23.17
CA PRO A 381 7.59 -19.73 22.04
C PRO A 381 7.69 -18.29 22.54
N LEU A 382 8.51 -17.49 21.87
CA LEU A 382 8.67 -16.07 22.15
C LEU A 382 8.10 -15.28 20.98
N TYR A 383 7.20 -14.35 21.27
CA TYR A 383 6.65 -13.42 20.29
C TYR A 383 6.68 -11.99 20.82
N ARG A 384 6.74 -11.04 19.89
CA ARG A 384 6.51 -9.62 20.13
C ARG A 384 5.08 -9.28 19.76
N SER A 385 4.51 -8.32 20.48
CA SER A 385 3.17 -7.84 20.21
C SER A 385 3.09 -6.34 20.25
N GLU A 386 2.37 -5.78 19.29
CA GLU A 386 2.00 -4.37 19.26
C GLU A 386 0.48 -4.26 19.24
N THR A 387 -0.07 -3.43 20.12
CA THR A 387 -1.52 -3.25 20.24
C THR A 387 -1.94 -1.87 19.75
N SER A 388 -2.99 -1.84 18.93
CA SER A 388 -3.66 -0.62 18.51
C SER A 388 -5.14 -0.73 18.85
N THR A 389 -5.57 0.02 19.86
CA THR A 389 -6.93 0.03 20.38
C THR A 389 -7.67 1.27 19.93
N ARG A 390 -8.84 1.07 19.32
CA ARG A 390 -9.86 2.08 19.11
C ARG A 390 -10.92 1.94 20.20
N MET A 391 -11.08 2.97 21.02
CA MET A 391 -12.05 2.98 22.10
C MET A 391 -13.09 4.07 21.86
N VAL A 392 -14.36 3.69 21.76
CA VAL A 392 -15.49 4.61 21.58
C VAL A 392 -16.30 4.64 22.86
N LEU A 393 -16.34 5.79 23.52
CA LEU A 393 -17.09 6.04 24.73
C LEU A 393 -18.45 6.63 24.38
N ASP A 394 -19.52 6.01 24.84
CA ASP A 394 -20.85 6.58 24.86
C ASP A 394 -21.27 6.89 26.31
N ALA A 395 -22.52 7.32 26.52
CA ALA A 395 -23.01 7.69 27.85
C ALA A 395 -23.13 6.51 28.82
N GLN A 396 -23.16 5.25 28.37
CA GLN A 396 -23.37 4.05 29.18
C GLN A 396 -22.34 2.96 28.95
N THR A 397 -21.66 2.92 27.80
CA THR A 397 -20.78 1.83 27.40
C THR A 397 -19.50 2.33 26.72
N ALA A 398 -18.43 1.58 26.89
CA ALA A 398 -17.17 1.74 26.18
C ALA A 398 -17.03 0.56 25.22
N GLN A 399 -17.03 0.84 23.92
CA GLN A 399 -16.70 -0.15 22.89
C GLN A 399 -15.19 -0.15 22.66
N VAL A 400 -14.58 -1.32 22.69
CA VAL A 400 -13.12 -1.50 22.63
C VAL A 400 -12.80 -2.43 21.46
N ASP A 401 -12.22 -1.87 20.39
CA ASP A 401 -11.80 -2.62 19.21
C ASP A 401 -10.26 -2.61 19.15
N THR A 402 -9.62 -3.72 19.49
CA THR A 402 -8.16 -3.83 19.60
C THR A 402 -7.61 -4.73 18.50
N THR A 403 -6.66 -4.19 17.74
CA THR A 403 -5.83 -4.98 16.83
C THR A 403 -4.51 -5.31 17.51
N VAL A 404 -4.18 -6.59 17.62
CA VAL A 404 -2.91 -7.10 18.14
C VAL A 404 -2.09 -7.60 16.96
N GLN A 405 -1.01 -6.90 16.62
CA GLN A 405 -0.01 -7.38 15.69
C GLN A 405 0.94 -8.31 16.43
N VAL A 406 1.05 -9.55 15.99
CA VAL A 406 1.93 -10.55 16.59
C VAL A 406 3.08 -10.83 15.62
N GLU A 407 4.31 -10.79 16.12
CA GLU A 407 5.51 -11.21 15.39
C GLU A 407 6.24 -12.32 16.15
N ARG A 408 6.39 -13.48 15.51
CA ARG A 408 7.06 -14.64 16.06
C ARG A 408 8.57 -14.43 16.06
N VAL A 409 9.17 -14.40 17.24
CA VAL A 409 10.62 -14.24 17.42
C VAL A 409 11.31 -15.60 17.47
N ARG A 410 10.77 -16.54 18.26
CA ARG A 410 11.34 -17.89 18.44
C ARG A 410 10.24 -18.92 18.69
N GLY A 411 10.45 -20.15 18.23
CA GLY A 411 9.51 -21.25 18.44
C GLY A 411 8.28 -21.17 17.54
N ARG A 412 7.44 -22.20 17.57
CA ARG A 412 6.14 -22.23 16.87
C ARG A 412 5.05 -21.85 17.86
N LEU A 413 4.23 -20.87 17.48
CA LEU A 413 3.14 -20.36 18.32
C LEU A 413 1.87 -21.13 17.99
N PHE A 414 1.35 -21.89 18.96
CA PHE A 414 0.11 -22.66 18.82
C PHE A 414 -1.10 -21.92 19.39
N GLU A 415 -0.85 -21.07 20.37
CA GLU A 415 -1.85 -20.36 21.15
C GLU A 415 -1.32 -19.01 21.60
N ILE A 416 -2.23 -18.08 21.89
CA ILE A 416 -1.95 -16.77 22.46
C ILE A 416 -2.88 -16.55 23.65
N GLU A 417 -2.31 -16.14 24.78
CA GLU A 417 -3.06 -15.72 25.96
C GLU A 417 -3.30 -14.20 25.93
N ILE A 418 -4.57 -13.80 25.96
CA ILE A 418 -5.02 -12.41 26.04
C ILE A 418 -5.72 -12.18 27.38
N VAL A 419 -5.27 -11.20 28.14
CA VAL A 419 -5.94 -10.72 29.35
C VAL A 419 -7.17 -9.92 28.95
N VAL A 420 -8.31 -10.33 29.50
CA VAL A 420 -9.60 -9.62 29.45
C VAL A 420 -9.85 -9.05 30.85
N PRO A 421 -9.68 -7.73 31.04
CA PRO A 421 -9.86 -7.08 32.33
C PRO A 421 -11.30 -7.20 32.86
N ALA A 422 -11.45 -7.13 34.18
CA ALA A 422 -12.76 -7.08 34.83
C ALA A 422 -13.65 -5.96 34.24
N GLY A 423 -14.92 -6.28 34.00
CA GLY A 423 -15.90 -5.36 33.42
C GLY A 423 -15.91 -5.29 31.88
N LEU A 424 -14.87 -5.77 31.19
CA LEU A 424 -14.83 -5.83 29.73
C LEU A 424 -15.39 -7.17 29.23
N GLN A 425 -16.54 -7.15 28.57
CA GLN A 425 -17.15 -8.33 27.96
C GLN A 425 -16.61 -8.54 26.55
N MET A 426 -16.17 -9.76 26.24
CA MET A 426 -15.67 -10.12 24.93
C MET A 426 -16.83 -10.38 23.95
N ILE A 427 -16.89 -9.66 22.83
CA ILE A 427 -17.91 -9.81 21.78
C ILE A 427 -17.40 -10.73 20.66
N SER A 428 -16.19 -10.49 20.15
CA SER A 428 -15.64 -11.32 19.06
C SER A 428 -14.13 -11.31 19.01
N VAL A 429 -13.58 -12.39 18.47
CA VAL A 429 -12.15 -12.60 18.19
C VAL A 429 -12.03 -13.05 16.74
N GLY A 430 -11.10 -12.48 15.99
CA GLY A 430 -10.86 -12.87 14.61
C GLY A 430 -9.47 -12.49 14.12
N PRO A 431 -9.18 -12.67 12.82
CA PRO A 431 -10.08 -13.22 11.79
C PRO A 431 -10.21 -14.75 11.87
N ALA A 432 -11.32 -15.31 11.35
CA ALA A 432 -11.68 -16.73 11.50
C ALA A 432 -10.74 -17.71 10.75
N ASP A 433 -9.97 -17.22 9.78
CA ASP A 433 -8.93 -18.01 9.09
C ASP A 433 -7.69 -18.25 9.98
N LEU A 434 -7.49 -17.42 11.02
CA LEU A 434 -6.36 -17.50 11.94
C LEU A 434 -6.73 -18.06 13.31
N VAL A 435 -8.00 -17.96 13.71
CA VAL A 435 -8.49 -18.35 15.03
C VAL A 435 -9.30 -19.65 14.92
N GLU A 436 -8.80 -20.71 15.53
CA GLU A 436 -9.46 -22.02 15.59
C GLU A 436 -10.50 -22.06 16.71
N SER A 437 -10.13 -21.60 17.90
CA SER A 437 -11.03 -21.45 19.05
C SER A 437 -10.50 -20.39 20.02
N ALA A 438 -11.39 -19.81 20.82
CA ALA A 438 -11.03 -18.87 21.89
C ALA A 438 -11.70 -19.33 23.19
N ILE A 439 -10.91 -19.86 24.12
CA ILE A 439 -11.39 -20.51 25.34
C ILE A 439 -11.05 -19.62 26.55
N PRO A 440 -12.05 -19.17 27.31
CA PRO A 440 -11.78 -18.44 28.55
C PRO A 440 -11.20 -19.38 29.62
N ILE A 441 -10.09 -18.99 30.22
CA ILE A 441 -9.48 -19.59 31.40
C ILE A 441 -9.68 -18.64 32.57
N VAL A 442 -10.33 -19.14 33.62
CA VAL A 442 -10.42 -18.43 34.90
C VAL A 442 -9.05 -18.56 35.57
N ALA A 443 -8.35 -17.43 35.76
CA ALA A 443 -7.15 -17.42 36.59
C ALA A 443 -7.55 -17.74 38.04
N GLN A 444 -7.27 -18.96 38.49
CA GLN A 444 -7.40 -19.32 39.90
C GLN A 444 -6.25 -18.65 40.67
N THR A 445 -6.50 -17.51 41.30
CA THR A 445 -5.59 -16.99 42.31
C THR A 445 -5.78 -17.79 43.59
N LEU A 446 -4.70 -18.37 44.12
CA LEU A 446 -4.68 -18.94 45.47
C LEU A 446 -5.17 -17.90 46.48
N ALA A 447 -6.14 -18.29 47.29
CA ALA A 447 -6.71 -17.45 48.33
C ALA A 447 -5.66 -17.09 49.39
N THR A 448 -5.22 -15.84 49.41
CA THR A 448 -4.74 -15.18 50.63
C THR A 448 -5.89 -14.31 51.15
N GLY A 449 -6.36 -14.63 52.36
CA GLY A 449 -7.58 -14.09 52.94
C GLY A 449 -7.67 -12.56 52.89
N SER A 450 -8.65 -12.06 52.13
CA SER A 450 -9.26 -10.76 52.37
C SER A 450 -10.69 -10.81 51.81
N ASP A 451 -11.64 -10.41 52.64
CA ASP A 451 -13.08 -10.62 52.47
C ASP A 451 -13.71 -9.56 51.55
N ARG A 452 -13.19 -9.43 50.33
CA ARG A 452 -13.82 -8.67 49.24
C ARG A 452 -13.74 -9.49 47.95
N PRO A 453 -14.82 -9.61 47.17
CA PRO A 453 -14.77 -10.24 45.85
C PRO A 453 -13.86 -9.41 44.94
N GLN A 454 -12.61 -9.84 44.77
CA GLN A 454 -11.72 -9.28 43.76
C GLN A 454 -12.25 -9.73 42.39
N GLU A 455 -12.76 -8.78 41.60
CA GLU A 455 -13.11 -9.01 40.21
C GLU A 455 -11.87 -9.50 39.47
N THR A 456 -11.84 -10.79 39.14
CA THR A 456 -10.67 -11.46 38.58
C THR A 456 -10.60 -11.20 37.07
N ALA A 457 -9.46 -10.71 36.60
CA ALA A 457 -9.19 -10.62 35.18
C ALA A 457 -9.21 -12.04 34.57
N GLN A 458 -9.92 -12.19 33.46
CA GLN A 458 -10.03 -13.47 32.75
C GLN A 458 -8.90 -13.57 31.73
N VAL A 459 -8.33 -14.75 31.52
CA VAL A 459 -7.36 -14.97 30.46
C VAL A 459 -8.02 -15.74 29.33
N LEU A 460 -8.09 -15.17 28.14
CA LEU A 460 -8.61 -15.81 26.95
C LEU A 460 -7.48 -16.51 26.20
N LYS A 461 -7.58 -17.83 26.10
CA LYS A 461 -6.63 -18.66 25.37
C LYS A 461 -7.11 -18.86 23.93
N ILE A 462 -6.42 -18.24 22.99
CA ILE A 462 -6.76 -18.25 21.57
C ILE A 462 -5.91 -19.30 20.87
N HIS A 463 -6.53 -20.37 20.39
CA HIS A 463 -5.86 -21.39 19.58
C HIS A 463 -5.78 -20.96 18.12
N LEU A 464 -4.59 -21.09 17.53
CA LEU A 464 -4.33 -20.67 16.15
C LEU A 464 -4.56 -21.81 15.16
N THR A 465 -5.12 -21.50 14.00
CA THR A 465 -5.22 -22.45 12.87
C THR A 465 -3.84 -22.80 12.31
N PRO A 466 -3.69 -23.88 11.50
CA PRO A 466 -2.43 -24.19 10.82
C PRO A 466 -1.84 -23.00 10.05
N GLN A 467 -2.69 -22.19 9.41
CA GLN A 467 -2.25 -20.98 8.71
C GLN A 467 -1.66 -19.93 9.67
N GLY A 468 -2.24 -19.75 10.85
CA GLY A 468 -1.69 -18.85 11.87
C GLY A 468 -0.35 -19.35 12.44
N ARG A 469 -0.22 -20.66 12.66
CA ARG A 469 1.00 -21.30 13.21
C ARG A 469 2.23 -21.16 12.32
N ASP A 470 2.03 -21.10 11.00
CA ASP A 470 3.10 -21.08 10.01
C ASP A 470 3.53 -19.67 9.61
N ARG A 471 2.69 -18.67 9.83
CA ARG A 471 3.01 -17.26 9.55
C ARG A 471 4.00 -16.70 10.56
N LYS A 472 4.99 -15.94 10.07
CA LYS A 472 5.96 -15.21 10.92
C LYS A 472 5.29 -14.02 11.64
N SER A 473 4.31 -13.38 11.01
CA SER A 473 3.54 -12.28 11.61
C SER A 473 2.09 -12.31 11.14
N PHE A 474 1.16 -11.90 12.01
CA PHE A 474 -0.26 -11.82 11.73
C PHE A 474 -0.97 -10.83 12.67
N PHE A 475 -2.24 -10.51 12.37
CA PHE A 475 -3.05 -9.59 13.17
C PHE A 475 -4.25 -10.33 13.78
N LEU A 476 -4.48 -10.13 15.07
CA LEU A 476 -5.71 -10.52 15.75
C LEU A 476 -6.58 -9.30 16.00
N ARG A 477 -7.88 -9.43 15.79
CA ARG A 477 -8.89 -8.40 16.11
C ARG A 477 -9.75 -8.86 17.26
N LEU A 478 -9.83 -8.04 18.29
CA LEU A 478 -10.56 -8.28 19.53
C LEU A 478 -11.58 -7.16 19.74
N ARG A 479 -12.87 -7.51 19.84
CA ARG A 479 -13.94 -6.54 20.11
C ARG A 479 -14.59 -6.80 21.44
N GLY A 480 -14.52 -5.86 22.36
CA GLY A 480 -15.22 -5.93 23.63
C GLY A 480 -16.12 -4.73 23.89
N GLN A 481 -16.98 -4.88 24.89
CA GLN A 481 -17.80 -3.81 25.42
C GLN A 481 -17.78 -3.82 26.94
N GLN A 482 -17.65 -2.65 27.53
CA GLN A 482 -17.69 -2.46 28.98
C GLN A 482 -18.81 -1.50 29.35
N GLN A 483 -19.54 -1.78 30.42
CA GLN A 483 -20.50 -0.84 31.00
C GLN A 483 -19.76 0.25 31.80
N ILE A 484 -20.14 1.50 31.61
CA ILE A 484 -19.56 2.68 32.26
C ILE A 484 -20.53 3.19 33.35
N GLY A 485 -20.01 3.34 34.57
CA GLY A 485 -20.75 3.89 35.71
C GLY A 485 -21.16 5.36 35.55
N PRO A 486 -21.90 5.94 36.53
CA PRO A 486 -22.26 7.36 36.54
C PRO A 486 -21.01 8.27 36.54
N GLU A 487 -21.19 9.56 36.24
CA GLU A 487 -20.10 10.56 36.15
C GLU A 487 -19.06 10.43 37.27
N GLY A 488 -17.77 10.56 36.93
CA GLY A 488 -16.68 10.44 37.90
C GLY A 488 -15.47 9.69 37.37
N ALA A 489 -14.68 9.12 38.28
CA ALA A 489 -13.52 8.31 37.95
C ALA A 489 -13.94 6.96 37.37
N VAL A 490 -13.38 6.60 36.20
CA VAL A 490 -13.69 5.36 35.47
C VAL A 490 -12.41 4.62 35.15
N LYS A 491 -12.45 3.29 35.27
CA LYS A 491 -11.39 2.36 34.84
C LYS A 491 -11.87 1.60 33.60
N LEU A 492 -11.32 1.92 32.44
CA LEU A 492 -11.68 1.33 31.14
C LEU A 492 -10.72 0.18 30.82
N GLY A 493 -11.23 -1.01 30.53
CA GLY A 493 -10.43 -2.20 30.23
C GLY A 493 -9.79 -2.15 28.85
N LEU A 494 -8.56 -2.66 28.75
CA LEU A 494 -7.82 -2.85 27.50
C LEU A 494 -7.36 -4.30 27.38
N PHE A 495 -7.46 -4.87 26.17
CA PHE A 495 -6.91 -6.19 25.90
C PHE A 495 -5.38 -6.14 25.91
N ALA A 496 -4.76 -7.08 26.60
CA ALA A 496 -3.31 -7.14 26.77
C ALA A 496 -2.80 -8.57 26.57
N THR A 497 -1.64 -8.75 25.95
CA THR A 497 -1.05 -10.09 25.72
C THR A 497 -0.30 -10.59 26.95
N ARG A 498 -0.50 -11.82 27.43
CA ARG A 498 0.16 -12.27 28.68
C ARG A 498 1.63 -12.68 28.50
N ASP A 499 1.92 -13.54 27.53
CA ASP A 499 3.22 -14.23 27.41
C ASP A 499 4.14 -13.65 26.31
N GLY A 500 3.72 -12.54 25.69
CA GLY A 500 4.46 -11.82 24.65
C GLY A 500 5.24 -10.62 25.19
N VAL A 501 6.35 -10.29 24.54
CA VAL A 501 7.02 -9.01 24.79
C VAL A 501 6.23 -7.91 24.09
N SER A 502 5.46 -7.13 24.86
CA SER A 502 4.78 -5.94 24.33
C SER A 502 5.81 -4.87 24.02
N THR A 503 5.84 -4.39 22.77
CA THR A 503 6.77 -3.34 22.34
C THR A 503 6.11 -1.97 22.24
N ALA A 504 4.81 -1.93 21.93
CA ALA A 504 4.03 -0.70 21.86
C ALA A 504 2.54 -0.97 22.07
N SER A 505 1.85 -0.05 22.74
CA SER A 505 0.40 0.01 22.84
C SER A 505 -0.09 1.43 22.54
N THR A 506 -0.98 1.56 21.57
CA THR A 506 -1.60 2.83 21.19
C THR A 506 -3.10 2.77 21.42
N VAL A 507 -3.66 3.73 22.15
CA VAL A 507 -5.10 3.86 22.38
C VAL A 507 -5.59 5.15 21.75
N SER A 508 -6.47 5.03 20.76
CA SER A 508 -7.19 6.14 20.15
C SER A 508 -8.57 6.23 20.78
N LEU A 509 -8.81 7.29 21.54
CA LEU A 509 -10.04 7.52 22.27
C LEU A 509 -10.99 8.40 21.48
N PHE A 510 -12.23 7.96 21.37
CA PHE A 510 -13.34 8.71 20.79
C PHE A 510 -14.42 8.80 21.86
N ALA A 511 -15.06 9.95 22.01
CA ALA A 511 -16.23 10.10 22.87
C ALA A 511 -17.42 10.57 22.05
N ASP A 512 -18.62 10.18 22.50
CA ASP A 512 -19.83 10.77 21.97
C ASP A 512 -19.96 12.23 22.39
N ARG A 513 -20.77 13.01 21.66
CA ARG A 513 -20.84 14.47 21.85
C ARG A 513 -21.30 14.87 23.26
N GLU A 514 -21.99 13.97 23.95
CA GLU A 514 -22.54 14.16 25.30
C GLU A 514 -21.54 13.80 26.41
N VAL A 515 -20.35 13.34 26.07
CA VAL A 515 -19.36 12.80 27.01
C VAL A 515 -18.00 13.43 26.77
N THR A 516 -17.38 13.93 27.84
CA THR A 516 -15.97 14.32 27.84
C THR A 516 -15.22 13.35 28.74
N PHE A 517 -14.05 12.88 28.29
CA PHE A 517 -13.16 12.04 29.08
C PHE A 517 -11.80 12.72 29.20
N GLN A 518 -11.32 12.89 30.43
CA GLN A 518 -9.98 13.37 30.72
C GLN A 518 -9.13 12.18 31.18
N PRO A 519 -8.13 11.75 30.39
CA PRO A 519 -7.15 10.76 30.84
C PRO A 519 -6.37 11.31 32.03
N GLY A 520 -6.22 10.54 33.09
CA GLY A 520 -5.52 11.00 34.30
C GLY A 520 -4.97 9.85 35.14
N ASP A 521 -3.76 10.05 35.65
CA ASP A 521 -3.08 9.17 36.60
C ASP A 521 -3.40 9.61 38.04
N GLU A 522 -4.62 9.38 38.51
CA GLU A 522 -4.87 9.49 39.96
C GLU A 522 -4.49 8.15 40.62
N PRO A 523 -3.45 8.11 41.49
CA PRO A 523 -3.12 6.90 42.20
C PRO A 523 -4.21 6.61 43.23
N ALA A 524 -4.87 5.47 43.11
CA ALA A 524 -5.56 4.89 44.25
C ALA A 524 -4.48 4.62 45.32
N GLN A 525 -4.67 5.14 46.54
CA GLN A 525 -3.78 4.88 47.67
C GLN A 525 -3.55 3.36 47.79
N GLY A 526 -2.31 2.92 47.54
CA GLY A 526 -1.88 1.55 47.81
C GLY A 526 -1.28 0.74 46.65
N ASP A 527 -1.14 1.27 45.42
CA ASP A 527 -0.61 0.47 44.30
C ASP A 527 0.40 1.26 43.43
N GLU A 528 1.64 1.39 43.92
CA GLU A 528 2.74 2.13 43.28
C GLU A 528 3.24 1.50 41.96
N SER A 529 2.74 0.33 41.56
CA SER A 529 3.21 -0.42 40.38
C SER A 529 2.66 0.07 39.03
N SER A 530 1.73 1.03 39.01
CA SER A 530 0.98 1.43 37.80
C SER A 530 1.11 2.90 37.38
N ALA A 531 1.97 3.68 38.05
CA ALA A 531 2.19 5.09 37.71
C ALA A 531 2.95 5.22 36.38
N GLY A 532 2.31 5.82 35.35
CA GLY A 532 2.97 6.27 34.12
C GLY A 532 2.95 5.33 32.92
N ALA A 533 1.88 4.55 32.70
CA ALA A 533 1.81 3.68 31.52
C ALA A 533 1.60 4.44 30.21
N PHE A 534 0.87 5.57 30.20
CA PHE A 534 0.47 6.25 28.97
C PHE A 534 1.03 7.67 28.85
N ARG A 535 1.64 7.97 27.69
CA ARG A 535 2.03 9.33 27.29
C ARG A 535 1.00 9.88 26.30
N LEU A 536 0.44 11.04 26.61
CA LEU A 536 -0.50 11.75 25.74
C LEU A 536 0.27 12.35 24.55
N GLN A 537 -0.17 12.05 23.32
CA GLN A 537 0.50 12.55 22.13
C GLN A 537 0.06 13.99 21.82
N PRO A 538 1.00 14.93 21.59
CA PRO A 538 0.65 16.31 21.29
C PRO A 538 -0.11 16.44 19.95
N PRO A 539 -1.04 17.40 19.80
CA PRO A 539 -1.96 17.51 18.66
C PRO A 539 -1.30 17.53 17.27
N GLY A 540 -0.05 18.00 17.16
CA GLY A 540 0.68 18.12 15.89
C GLY A 540 1.14 16.78 15.28
N GLU A 541 1.39 15.75 16.09
CA GLU A 541 1.77 14.41 15.60
C GLU A 541 0.56 13.48 15.39
N SER A 542 -0.58 13.79 16.04
CA SER A 542 -1.86 13.08 15.91
C SER A 542 -2.49 13.18 14.52
N SER A 543 -1.96 14.06 13.66
CA SER A 543 -2.40 14.26 12.28
C SER A 543 -2.18 13.02 11.40
N ALA A 544 -1.09 12.26 11.61
CA ALA A 544 -0.81 11.03 10.86
C ALA A 544 -1.81 9.90 11.16
N ALA A 545 -2.30 9.78 12.40
CA ALA A 545 -3.34 8.82 12.77
C ALA A 545 -4.74 9.26 12.28
N SER A 546 -4.98 10.56 12.18
CA SER A 546 -6.23 11.13 11.65
C SER A 546 -6.35 10.98 10.12
N LEU A 547 -5.23 10.82 9.41
CA LEU A 547 -5.20 10.62 7.95
C LEU A 547 -5.60 9.20 7.49
N ALA A 548 -5.71 8.24 8.43
CA ALA A 548 -6.18 6.88 8.16
C ALA A 548 -7.70 6.69 8.34
N SER A 549 -8.41 7.71 8.83
CA SER A 549 -9.86 7.69 9.01
C SER A 549 -10.58 7.77 7.67
N ALA A 550 -11.61 6.96 7.48
CA ALA A 550 -12.46 7.06 6.29
C ALA A 550 -13.18 8.43 6.25
N PRO A 551 -13.53 8.96 5.05
CA PRO A 551 -14.26 10.22 4.94
C PRO A 551 -15.57 10.17 5.75
N GLY A 552 -15.65 10.94 6.85
CA GLY A 552 -16.81 10.98 7.74
C GLY A 552 -16.58 10.46 9.18
N GLU A 553 -15.40 9.92 9.50
CA GLU A 553 -15.07 9.50 10.88
C GLU A 553 -14.67 10.68 11.78
N ARG A 554 -15.17 10.69 13.02
CA ARG A 554 -14.85 11.69 14.05
C ARG A 554 -13.37 11.63 14.39
N SER A 555 -12.72 12.77 14.59
CA SER A 555 -11.34 12.82 15.09
C SER A 555 -11.24 12.28 16.52
N PRO A 556 -10.16 11.58 16.89
CA PRO A 556 -9.96 11.10 18.26
C PRO A 556 -9.79 12.30 19.22
N ILE A 557 -10.41 12.21 20.40
CA ILE A 557 -10.27 13.21 21.47
C ILE A 557 -8.91 13.13 22.16
N ALA A 558 -8.29 11.94 22.16
CA ALA A 558 -6.94 11.72 22.66
C ALA A 558 -6.29 10.51 21.97
N VAL A 559 -4.99 10.58 21.75
CA VAL A 559 -4.16 9.44 21.35
C VAL A 559 -3.11 9.22 22.43
N LEU A 560 -3.14 8.05 23.05
CA LEU A 560 -2.28 7.66 24.16
C LEU A 560 -1.32 6.57 23.68
N LYS A 561 -0.04 6.71 23.99
CA LYS A 561 0.99 5.69 23.67
C LYS A 561 1.65 5.16 24.94
N SER A 562 1.87 3.86 24.98
CA SER A 562 2.59 3.16 26.02
C SER A 562 3.62 2.24 25.39
N ASN A 563 4.79 2.11 26.02
CA ASN A 563 5.76 1.05 25.70
C ASN A 563 5.59 -0.17 26.61
N GLN A 564 4.53 -0.19 27.42
CA GLN A 564 4.18 -1.29 28.30
C GLN A 564 2.97 -2.04 27.75
N ASN A 565 2.40 -2.93 28.55
CA ASN A 565 1.21 -3.70 28.22
C ASN A 565 0.05 -3.40 29.19
N PRO A 566 -0.48 -2.18 29.17
CA PRO A 566 -1.51 -1.75 30.11
C PRO A 566 -2.81 -2.51 29.91
N THR A 567 -3.39 -2.98 31.02
CA THR A 567 -4.68 -3.69 31.04
C THR A 567 -5.86 -2.75 31.28
N CYS A 568 -5.62 -1.48 31.62
CA CYS A 568 -6.69 -0.50 31.78
C CYS A 568 -6.22 0.93 31.51
N LEU A 569 -7.17 1.79 31.16
CA LEU A 569 -7.04 3.24 31.06
C LEU A 569 -7.88 3.88 32.17
N ARG A 570 -7.25 4.70 33.00
CA ARG A 570 -7.94 5.48 34.05
C ARG A 570 -8.19 6.91 33.57
N GLY A 571 -9.29 7.49 34.02
CA GLY A 571 -9.58 8.89 33.78
C GLY A 571 -10.93 9.30 34.36
N ARG A 572 -11.29 10.56 34.13
CA ARG A 572 -12.54 11.15 34.61
C ARG A 572 -13.51 11.33 33.46
N LEU A 573 -14.70 10.75 33.60
CA LEU A 573 -15.81 10.87 32.68
C LEU A 573 -16.79 11.93 33.18
N THR A 574 -17.09 12.94 32.36
CA THR A 574 -18.13 13.94 32.60
C THR A 574 -19.18 13.83 31.50
N ARG A 575 -20.46 13.72 31.87
CA ARG A 575 -21.57 13.75 30.92
C ARG A 575 -22.08 15.19 30.86
N HIS A 576 -22.59 15.57 29.71
CA HIS A 576 -23.11 16.91 29.48
C HIS A 576 -24.54 16.80 28.99
N SER A 577 -25.44 17.57 29.59
CA SER A 577 -26.79 17.70 29.06
C SER A 577 -26.78 18.54 27.78
N ARG A 578 -27.58 18.11 26.80
CA ARG A 578 -27.71 18.81 25.52
C ARG A 578 -28.20 20.23 25.73
N SER A 579 -27.42 21.19 25.23
CA SER A 579 -27.73 22.62 25.29
C SER A 579 -27.96 23.15 23.88
N ILE A 580 -29.11 23.79 23.68
CA ILE A 580 -29.50 24.40 22.41
C ILE A 580 -29.57 25.91 22.64
N THR A 581 -28.81 26.66 21.85
CA THR A 581 -28.84 28.12 21.81
C THR A 581 -29.25 28.56 20.42
N HIS A 582 -30.06 29.61 20.32
CA HIS A 582 -30.52 30.10 19.02
C HIS A 582 -30.46 31.62 18.93
N ASP A 583 -30.02 32.12 17.78
CA ASP A 583 -29.98 33.55 17.46
C ASP A 583 -30.89 33.81 16.25
N THR A 584 -31.79 34.77 16.36
CA THR A 584 -32.82 35.01 15.34
C THR A 584 -32.70 36.39 14.73
N LYS A 585 -32.49 36.44 13.42
CA LYS A 585 -32.51 37.66 12.61
C LYS A 585 -33.72 37.67 11.69
N ILE A 586 -34.52 38.71 11.78
CA ILE A 586 -35.74 38.88 11.00
C ILE A 586 -35.51 40.04 10.04
N SER A 587 -35.52 39.79 8.74
CA SER A 587 -35.54 40.82 7.70
C SER A 587 -36.96 40.92 7.15
N ALA A 588 -37.58 42.09 7.30
CA ALA A 588 -38.94 42.34 6.87
C ALA A 588 -38.98 43.49 5.85
N GLN A 589 -39.66 43.24 4.72
CA GLN A 589 -39.87 44.22 3.67
C GLN A 589 -41.36 44.57 3.60
N LEU A 590 -41.69 45.80 3.97
CA LEU A 590 -43.05 46.33 3.96
C LEU A 590 -43.41 46.88 2.58
N THR A 591 -44.46 46.33 1.99
CA THR A 591 -45.12 46.85 0.78
C THR A 591 -46.48 47.48 1.13
N ARG A 592 -47.23 47.95 0.13
CA ARG A 592 -48.58 48.51 0.35
C ARG A 592 -49.63 47.47 0.81
N ARG A 593 -49.42 46.18 0.50
CA ARG A 593 -50.41 45.11 0.68
C ARG A 593 -49.93 43.94 1.55
N SER A 594 -48.62 43.83 1.80
CA SER A 594 -48.03 42.73 2.55
C SER A 594 -46.68 43.11 3.17
N ILE A 595 -46.29 42.34 4.18
CA ILE A 595 -44.92 42.30 4.69
C ILE A 595 -44.32 40.96 4.27
N ASP A 596 -43.27 41.02 3.46
CA ASP A 596 -42.43 39.87 3.15
C ASP A 596 -41.44 39.67 4.29
N VAL A 597 -41.55 38.54 5.00
CA VAL A 597 -40.69 38.23 6.15
C VAL A 597 -39.76 37.09 5.81
N ARG A 598 -38.46 37.35 5.96
CA ARG A 598 -37.40 36.34 5.99
C ARG A 598 -36.83 36.30 7.40
N GLN A 599 -36.97 35.16 8.06
CA GLN A 599 -36.37 34.91 9.37
C GLN A 599 -35.24 33.92 9.21
N ASP A 600 -34.03 34.31 9.60
CA ASP A 600 -32.87 33.45 9.67
C ASP A 600 -32.59 33.14 11.15
N THR A 601 -32.77 31.89 11.57
CA THR A 601 -32.50 31.41 12.93
C THR A 601 -31.28 30.51 12.92
N GLU A 602 -30.18 30.97 13.51
CA GLU A 602 -28.95 30.18 13.70
C GLU A 602 -29.11 29.33 14.96
N LEU A 603 -29.19 28.01 14.80
CA LEU A 603 -29.17 27.04 15.88
C LEU A 603 -27.73 26.66 16.18
N ARG A 604 -27.34 26.66 17.46
CA ARG A 604 -26.10 26.09 17.95
C ARG A 604 -26.38 25.02 18.99
N VAL A 605 -25.91 23.82 18.71
CA VAL A 605 -26.07 22.62 19.54
C VAL A 605 -24.75 22.33 20.23
N ARG A 606 -24.76 22.33 21.56
CA ARG A 606 -23.67 21.82 22.38
C ARG A 606 -24.12 20.52 23.03
N TYR A 607 -23.21 19.55 23.06
CA TYR A 607 -23.38 18.27 23.74
C TYR A 607 -24.57 17.43 23.23
N GLY A 608 -24.48 16.90 22.01
CA GLY A 608 -25.47 15.98 21.46
C GLY A 608 -25.81 16.28 20.00
N SER A 609 -26.99 15.84 19.55
CA SER A 609 -27.53 16.14 18.22
C SER A 609 -29.04 16.42 18.26
N ILE A 610 -29.55 17.10 17.24
CA ILE A 610 -30.98 17.39 17.07
C ILE A 610 -31.50 16.65 15.85
N ARG A 611 -32.34 15.63 16.07
CA ARG A 611 -33.08 14.91 15.01
C ARG A 611 -34.42 15.57 14.70
N SER A 612 -35.01 16.23 15.68
CA SER A 612 -36.22 17.02 15.50
C SER A 612 -36.25 18.22 16.43
N LEU A 613 -36.94 19.28 16.00
CA LEU A 613 -37.09 20.52 16.74
C LEU A 613 -38.54 21.00 16.66
N THR A 614 -39.12 21.36 17.80
CA THR A 614 -40.48 21.91 17.85
C THR A 614 -40.45 23.42 17.67
N VAL A 615 -41.23 23.92 16.70
CA VAL A 615 -41.38 25.35 16.42
C VAL A 615 -42.84 25.78 16.57
N ARG A 616 -43.03 27.00 17.08
CA ARG A 616 -44.32 27.68 17.22
C ARG A 616 -44.50 28.67 16.08
N VAL A 617 -45.48 28.41 15.22
CA VAL A 617 -45.78 29.21 14.03
C VAL A 617 -47.02 30.06 14.32
N PRO A 618 -46.90 31.41 14.40
CA PRO A 618 -48.01 32.33 14.70
C PRO A 618 -48.90 32.63 13.47
N LEU A 619 -48.99 31.72 12.50
CA LEU A 619 -49.75 31.90 11.26
C LEU A 619 -50.87 30.86 11.18
N SER A 620 -52.08 31.28 10.82
CA SER A 620 -53.29 30.45 10.87
C SER A 620 -53.36 29.37 9.76
N ARG A 621 -52.52 29.45 8.71
CA ARG A 621 -52.50 28.54 7.53
C ARG A 621 -51.11 27.96 7.26
N SER A 622 -51.02 26.65 7.02
CA SER A 622 -49.77 25.91 6.81
C SER A 622 -49.04 26.19 5.49
N GLN A 623 -49.76 26.62 4.44
CA GLN A 623 -49.20 26.90 3.12
C GLN A 623 -48.52 28.29 2.99
N VAL A 624 -48.59 29.12 4.03
CA VAL A 624 -48.14 30.54 3.98
C VAL A 624 -46.65 30.69 4.35
N TRP A 625 -45.99 29.61 4.79
CA TRP A 625 -44.60 29.64 5.20
C TRP A 625 -43.78 28.46 4.66
N GLN A 626 -42.50 28.72 4.42
CA GLN A 626 -41.48 27.76 4.00
C GLN A 626 -40.31 27.78 4.98
N VAL A 627 -39.61 26.65 5.10
CA VAL A 627 -38.36 26.53 5.86
C VAL A 627 -37.31 25.87 4.98
N GLN A 628 -36.10 26.41 5.02
CA GLN A 628 -34.92 25.89 4.33
C GLN A 628 -33.76 25.82 5.32
N GLY A 629 -32.92 24.81 5.17
CA GLY A 629 -31.70 24.63 5.95
C GLY A 629 -30.69 23.81 5.17
N LYS A 630 -29.55 23.51 5.78
CA LYS A 630 -28.54 22.64 5.18
C LYS A 630 -29.04 21.19 5.09
N GLU A 631 -29.81 20.77 6.09
CA GLU A 631 -30.41 19.44 6.21
C GLU A 631 -31.72 19.33 5.42
N THR A 632 -32.15 18.11 5.11
CA THR A 632 -33.50 17.87 4.59
C THR A 632 -34.50 18.02 5.75
N ILE A 633 -35.47 18.93 5.61
CA ILE A 633 -36.43 19.25 6.67
C ILE A 633 -37.83 18.72 6.30
N LYS A 634 -38.34 17.75 7.06
CA LYS A 634 -39.74 17.33 7.00
C LYS A 634 -40.54 18.05 8.08
N ARG A 635 -41.78 18.44 7.77
CA ARG A 635 -42.67 19.17 8.68
C ARG A 635 -43.84 18.27 9.08
N GLU A 636 -44.02 18.09 10.38
CA GLU A 636 -45.16 17.38 10.97
C GLU A 636 -45.97 18.37 11.81
N GLU A 637 -47.26 18.52 11.54
CA GLU A 637 -48.14 19.35 12.38
C GLU A 637 -48.47 18.58 13.66
N LEU A 638 -48.34 19.23 14.82
CA LEU A 638 -48.73 18.66 16.11
C LEU A 638 -50.15 19.15 16.43
N ASP A 639 -51.09 18.24 16.70
CA ASP A 639 -52.54 18.50 16.89
C ASP A 639 -52.92 19.39 18.11
N GLN A 640 -51.96 20.11 18.69
CA GLN A 640 -52.19 21.04 19.79
C GLN A 640 -52.16 22.49 19.29
N LYS A 641 -53.34 23.11 19.15
CA LYS A 641 -53.47 24.56 19.05
C LYS A 641 -53.13 25.20 20.41
N ALA A 642 -52.11 26.04 20.43
CA ALA A 642 -51.77 26.89 21.58
C ALA A 642 -52.15 28.33 21.23
N GLY A 643 -53.39 28.73 21.55
CA GLY A 643 -53.94 30.03 21.19
C GLY A 643 -54.06 30.22 19.67
N ASP A 644 -53.61 31.38 19.16
CA ASP A 644 -53.61 31.74 17.74
C ASP A 644 -52.40 31.17 16.95
N SER A 645 -51.59 30.32 17.58
CA SER A 645 -50.39 29.72 17.00
C SER A 645 -50.50 28.20 16.85
N ARG A 646 -49.85 27.65 15.81
CA ARG A 646 -49.75 26.21 15.56
C ARG A 646 -48.35 25.69 15.88
N ARG A 647 -48.26 24.46 16.36
CA ARG A 647 -46.98 23.79 16.63
C ARG A 647 -46.61 22.84 15.49
N TYR A 648 -45.36 22.92 15.03
CA TYR A 648 -44.82 22.03 14.03
C TYR A 648 -43.55 21.36 14.57
N ARG A 649 -43.41 20.06 14.32
CA ARG A 649 -42.16 19.33 14.51
C ARG A 649 -41.40 19.33 13.19
N LEU A 650 -40.21 19.92 13.20
CA LEU A 650 -39.25 19.86 12.11
C LEU A 650 -38.37 18.64 12.32
N VAL A 651 -38.35 17.70 11.38
CA VAL A 651 -37.50 16.50 11.42
C VAL A 651 -36.35 16.69 10.43
N PHE A 652 -35.11 16.51 10.89
CA PHE A 652 -33.88 16.76 10.13
C PHE A 652 -33.22 15.45 9.68
N ASP A 653 -32.85 15.39 8.40
CA ASP A 653 -32.07 14.30 7.83
C ASP A 653 -30.95 14.86 6.91
N PRO A 654 -29.66 14.80 7.31
CA PRO A 654 -29.13 14.24 8.57
C PRO A 654 -29.44 15.13 9.80
N PRO A 655 -29.24 14.66 11.05
CA PRO A 655 -29.46 15.46 12.26
C PRO A 655 -28.44 16.61 12.40
N ILE A 656 -28.87 17.71 13.04
CA ILE A 656 -28.00 18.87 13.32
C ILE A 656 -27.00 18.50 14.42
N LEU A 657 -25.70 18.66 14.13
CA LEU A 657 -24.60 18.25 15.02
C LEU A 657 -23.96 19.40 15.82
N GLU A 658 -23.75 20.56 15.19
CA GLU A 658 -23.04 21.72 15.79
C GLU A 658 -23.81 23.00 15.58
N SER A 659 -24.08 23.33 14.33
CA SER A 659 -24.91 24.47 13.98
C SER A 659 -25.67 24.23 12.69
N SER A 660 -26.82 24.88 12.57
CA SER A 660 -27.57 24.96 11.32
C SER A 660 -28.32 26.28 11.25
N LEU A 661 -28.38 26.86 10.05
CA LEU A 661 -29.14 28.07 9.77
C LEU A 661 -30.50 27.67 9.20
N LEU A 662 -31.57 27.94 9.94
CA LEU A 662 -32.93 27.74 9.48
C LEU A 662 -33.47 29.05 8.92
N THR A 663 -33.71 29.10 7.61
CA THR A 663 -34.34 30.23 6.93
C THR A 663 -35.83 29.96 6.75
N PHE A 664 -36.66 30.70 7.48
CA PHE A 664 -38.09 30.74 7.32
C PHE A 664 -38.50 31.90 6.40
N ARG A 665 -39.45 31.65 5.50
CA ARG A 665 -40.04 32.67 4.63
C ARG A 665 -41.54 32.63 4.70
N PHE A 666 -42.18 33.76 4.94
CA PHE A 666 -43.63 33.88 4.98
C PHE A 666 -44.09 35.31 4.69
N GLN A 667 -45.37 35.46 4.35
CA GLN A 667 -46.00 36.75 4.08
C GLN A 667 -47.09 37.06 5.11
N VAL A 668 -47.12 38.30 5.55
CA VAL A 668 -48.15 38.83 6.46
C VAL A 668 -48.97 39.87 5.69
N PRO A 669 -50.28 39.70 5.49
CA PRO A 669 -51.10 40.68 4.78
C PRO A 669 -51.25 41.96 5.60
N VAL A 670 -51.12 43.12 4.94
CA VAL A 670 -51.22 44.45 5.58
C VAL A 670 -51.87 45.44 4.60
N GLU A 671 -52.96 46.08 4.98
CA GLU A 671 -53.54 47.18 4.18
C GLU A 671 -53.06 48.52 4.73
N VAL A 672 -52.06 49.13 4.09
CA VAL A 672 -51.66 50.51 4.39
C VAL A 672 -52.68 51.44 3.76
N ALA A 673 -53.65 51.92 4.55
CA ALA A 673 -54.78 52.71 4.07
C ALA A 673 -54.33 53.99 3.34
N VAL A 674 -54.93 54.24 2.17
CA VAL A 674 -54.72 55.43 1.32
C VAL A 674 -55.56 56.62 1.81
N ALA A 675 -56.55 56.39 2.68
CA ALA A 675 -57.48 57.41 3.15
C ALA A 675 -56.92 58.18 4.35
N ASN A 676 -56.67 59.48 4.16
CA ASN A 676 -56.42 60.51 5.18
C ASN A 676 -55.02 60.61 5.82
N GLY A 677 -54.08 59.74 5.49
CA GLY A 677 -52.70 59.85 6.02
C GLY A 677 -52.58 59.48 7.50
N ASP A 678 -53.55 58.78 8.08
CA ASP A 678 -53.42 58.25 9.43
C ASP A 678 -52.46 57.04 9.46
N PRO A 679 -51.58 56.93 10.47
CA PRO A 679 -50.65 55.81 10.57
C PRO A 679 -51.36 54.49 10.93
N VAL A 680 -51.15 53.44 10.15
CA VAL A 680 -51.67 52.09 10.42
C VAL A 680 -50.73 51.33 11.33
N LYS A 681 -51.23 50.82 12.47
CA LYS A 681 -50.47 49.97 13.40
C LYS A 681 -50.46 48.52 12.90
N THR A 682 -49.30 47.88 12.89
CA THR A 682 -49.11 46.51 12.37
C THR A 682 -48.03 45.79 13.15
N THR A 683 -48.12 44.46 13.23
CA THR A 683 -47.18 43.59 13.96
C THR A 683 -46.55 42.57 13.02
N ILE A 684 -45.22 42.39 13.12
CA ILE A 684 -44.45 41.36 12.44
C ILE A 684 -44.31 40.16 13.38
N PRO A 685 -45.08 39.08 13.18
CA PRO A 685 -44.85 37.84 13.92
C PRO A 685 -43.58 37.15 13.42
N TRP A 686 -42.98 36.27 14.24
CA TRP A 686 -41.90 35.37 13.83
C TRP A 686 -42.13 33.95 14.34
N ILE A 687 -41.48 32.96 13.75
CA ILE A 687 -41.58 31.56 14.17
C ILE A 687 -40.66 31.35 15.37
N GLY A 688 -41.22 30.98 16.52
CA GLY A 688 -40.46 30.76 17.76
C GLY A 688 -39.93 29.33 17.85
N VAL A 689 -38.68 29.17 18.28
CA VAL A 689 -38.13 27.85 18.64
C VAL A 689 -38.46 27.57 20.10
N GLU A 690 -39.11 26.44 20.39
CA GLU A 690 -39.53 26.12 21.77
C GLU A 690 -38.44 25.45 22.61
N GLU A 691 -37.46 24.84 21.97
CA GLU A 691 -36.37 24.12 22.63
C GLU A 691 -35.09 24.98 22.66
N GLY A 692 -34.53 25.20 23.85
CA GLY A 692 -33.28 25.95 24.04
C GLY A 692 -33.47 27.41 24.48
N THR A 693 -32.35 28.13 24.62
CA THR A 693 -32.34 29.52 25.05
C THR A 693 -32.08 30.47 23.88
N SER A 694 -32.89 31.53 23.77
CA SER A 694 -32.69 32.58 22.77
C SER A 694 -31.55 33.50 23.21
N ALA A 695 -30.53 33.66 22.36
CA ALA A 695 -29.37 34.50 22.63
C ALA A 695 -29.64 35.97 22.24
N SER A 696 -30.25 36.19 21.07
CA SER A 696 -30.57 37.51 20.55
C SER A 696 -31.71 37.43 19.52
N THR A 697 -32.49 38.51 19.45
CA THR A 697 -33.48 38.69 18.38
C THR A 697 -33.29 40.09 17.79
N THR A 698 -33.06 40.15 16.48
CA THR A 698 -32.91 41.40 15.74
C THR A 698 -33.91 41.49 14.59
N VAL A 699 -34.45 42.68 14.36
CA VAL A 699 -35.38 42.96 13.27
C VAL A 699 -34.79 44.06 12.40
N GLU A 700 -34.64 43.75 11.11
CA GLU A 700 -34.31 44.68 10.03
C GLU A 700 -35.61 45.01 9.30
N LEU A 701 -36.10 46.24 9.47
CA LEU A 701 -37.29 46.74 8.78
C LEU A 701 -36.89 47.63 7.60
N ALA A 702 -37.34 47.26 6.40
CA ALA A 702 -37.26 48.08 5.20
C ALA A 702 -38.68 48.39 4.70
N ALA A 703 -38.94 49.64 4.30
CA ALA A 703 -40.23 50.05 3.76
C ALA A 703 -40.09 50.41 2.27
N ALA A 704 -41.13 50.11 1.47
CA ALA A 704 -41.16 50.54 0.08
C ALA A 704 -41.16 52.09 -0.04
N PRO A 705 -40.63 52.65 -1.15
CA PRO A 705 -40.62 54.10 -1.37
C PRO A 705 -42.01 54.73 -1.19
N GLY A 706 -42.06 55.84 -0.46
CA GLY A 706 -43.32 56.52 -0.13
C GLY A 706 -44.04 55.97 1.10
N ILE A 707 -43.45 55.08 1.90
CA ILE A 707 -43.99 54.63 3.19
C ILE A 707 -43.03 55.03 4.33
N LYS A 708 -43.49 55.85 5.27
CA LYS A 708 -42.77 56.20 6.50
C LYS A 708 -43.22 55.29 7.64
N THR A 709 -42.25 54.70 8.36
CA THR A 709 -42.51 53.85 9.52
C THR A 709 -42.07 54.52 10.82
N ALA A 710 -42.79 54.26 11.91
CA ALA A 710 -42.43 54.65 13.28
C ALA A 710 -42.61 53.47 14.24
N VAL A 711 -41.73 53.33 15.23
CA VAL A 711 -41.72 52.20 16.18
C VAL A 711 -41.83 52.78 17.58
N ASP A 712 -42.99 52.61 18.20
CA ASP A 712 -43.30 53.08 19.56
C ASP A 712 -43.31 51.91 20.57
N ASP A 713 -42.48 50.89 20.34
CA ASP A 713 -42.39 49.70 21.20
C ASP A 713 -41.16 49.78 22.10
N THR A 714 -41.37 49.98 23.40
CA THR A 714 -40.30 50.13 24.40
C THR A 714 -39.51 48.85 24.65
N ALA A 715 -39.98 47.69 24.16
CA ALA A 715 -39.24 46.43 24.22
C ALA A 715 -38.06 46.40 23.23
N TRP A 716 -38.05 47.26 22.21
CA TRP A 716 -37.06 47.26 21.13
C TRP A 716 -36.17 48.51 21.18
N ILE A 717 -34.86 48.29 21.11
CA ILE A 717 -33.86 49.36 21.09
C ILE A 717 -33.42 49.54 19.63
N SER A 718 -33.53 50.77 19.11
CA SER A 718 -32.96 51.13 17.81
C SER A 718 -31.43 51.17 17.90
N SER A 719 -30.75 50.60 16.90
CA SER A 719 -29.29 50.67 16.84
C SER A 719 -28.86 52.05 16.31
N ALA A 720 -28.15 52.82 17.13
CA ALA A 720 -27.66 54.18 16.85
C ALA A 720 -26.49 54.22 15.85
N LEU A 721 -26.68 53.70 14.64
CA LEU A 721 -25.81 53.98 13.47
C LEU A 721 -26.38 55.14 12.60
N ASP A 722 -27.24 55.96 13.20
CA ASP A 722 -28.06 56.97 12.53
C ASP A 722 -27.85 58.38 13.12
N ASP A 723 -26.65 58.70 13.62
CA ASP A 723 -26.22 60.09 13.85
C ASP A 723 -25.54 60.60 12.58
N GLY A 724 -26.33 61.18 11.69
CA GLY A 724 -25.85 61.80 10.45
C GLY A 724 -26.95 61.97 9.41
N ASP A 725 -27.60 63.13 9.48
CA ASP A 725 -28.38 63.81 8.43
C ASP A 725 -29.77 63.27 8.06
N GLN A 726 -30.79 64.07 8.40
CA GLN A 726 -32.19 63.85 8.09
C GLN A 726 -32.49 64.25 6.63
N SER A 727 -32.34 63.34 5.67
CA SER A 727 -33.10 63.35 4.40
C SER A 727 -32.85 62.09 3.57
N GLY A 728 -33.68 61.06 3.75
CA GLY A 728 -33.67 59.87 2.90
C GLY A 728 -34.72 58.83 3.32
N SER A 729 -35.85 58.79 2.62
CA SER A 729 -37.04 57.96 2.93
C SER A 729 -36.86 56.43 2.78
N ASN A 730 -35.65 55.89 2.64
CA ASN A 730 -35.47 54.48 2.26
C ASN A 730 -34.33 53.73 2.98
N ARG A 731 -34.01 54.10 4.22
CA ARG A 731 -32.95 53.44 5.00
C ARG A 731 -33.51 52.25 5.78
N ARG A 732 -32.83 51.09 5.70
CA ARG A 732 -33.14 49.91 6.51
C ARG A 732 -32.86 50.23 7.98
N ARG A 733 -33.83 49.94 8.86
CA ARG A 733 -33.71 50.21 10.30
C ARG A 733 -33.52 48.92 11.06
N TYR A 734 -32.58 48.93 12.01
CA TYR A 734 -32.23 47.77 12.82
C TYR A 734 -32.71 47.97 14.26
N TYR A 735 -33.48 47.01 14.74
CA TYR A 735 -34.03 46.97 16.09
C TYR A 735 -33.54 45.71 16.79
N ARG A 736 -33.12 45.84 18.05
CA ARG A 736 -32.72 44.72 18.89
C ARG A 736 -33.64 44.61 20.09
N LEU A 737 -34.08 43.40 20.40
CA LEU A 737 -34.93 43.15 21.55
C LEU A 737 -34.13 43.33 22.85
N SER A 738 -34.63 44.16 23.77
CA SER A 738 -33.93 44.57 25.00
C SER A 738 -33.88 43.49 26.09
N LYS A 739 -34.89 42.61 26.13
CA LYS A 739 -34.98 41.46 27.05
C LYS A 739 -35.47 40.23 26.28
N PRO A 740 -34.89 39.03 26.49
CA PRO A 740 -35.44 37.81 25.92
C PRO A 740 -36.86 37.60 26.45
N VAL A 741 -37.87 37.61 25.57
CA VAL A 741 -39.27 37.46 25.95
C VAL A 741 -39.67 35.98 25.82
N THR A 742 -40.35 35.44 26.83
CA THR A 742 -40.86 34.07 26.90
C THR A 742 -42.10 33.85 26.03
N GLU A 743 -42.83 34.92 25.69
CA GLU A 743 -43.98 34.93 24.80
C GLU A 743 -43.72 35.80 23.57
N ASN A 744 -43.86 35.22 22.38
CA ASN A 744 -43.59 35.88 21.11
C ASN A 744 -44.72 36.85 20.74
N ALA A 745 -44.66 38.08 21.28
CA ALA A 745 -45.64 39.14 21.04
C ALA A 745 -45.50 39.84 19.66
N GLY A 746 -44.50 39.47 18.85
CA GLY A 746 -44.21 40.09 17.56
C GLY A 746 -43.54 41.48 17.68
N PHE A 747 -43.13 42.03 16.54
CA PHE A 747 -42.53 43.37 16.45
C PHE A 747 -43.57 44.37 15.93
N THR A 748 -44.00 45.32 16.76
CA THR A 748 -45.10 46.23 16.44
C THR A 748 -44.61 47.61 16.00
N PHE A 749 -45.14 48.13 14.90
CA PHE A 749 -44.78 49.43 14.33
C PHE A 749 -45.98 50.10 13.64
N SER A 750 -45.86 51.37 13.29
CA SER A 750 -46.87 52.13 12.54
C SER A 750 -46.33 52.58 11.17
N ALA A 751 -47.19 52.63 10.14
CA ALA A 751 -46.81 52.98 8.76
C ALA A 751 -47.77 54.02 8.14
N ARG A 752 -47.23 55.00 7.40
CA ARG A 752 -47.99 56.06 6.71
C ARG A 752 -47.44 56.32 5.29
N LEU A 753 -48.30 56.57 4.31
CA LEU A 753 -47.92 56.93 2.94
C LEU A 753 -47.50 58.42 2.84
N MET A 754 -46.45 58.74 2.07
CA MET A 754 -45.96 60.11 1.81
C MET A 754 -46.23 60.57 0.37
N ASP A 755 -46.50 61.87 0.19
CA ASP A 755 -46.70 62.50 -1.13
C ASP A 755 -45.40 62.50 -1.95
N GLN A 756 -45.51 62.18 -3.25
CA GLN A 756 -44.37 62.00 -4.15
C GLN A 756 -43.80 63.35 -4.65
N VAL A 757 -42.47 63.51 -4.58
CA VAL A 757 -41.74 64.64 -5.17
C VAL A 757 -41.28 64.27 -6.60
N ALA A 758 -41.43 65.20 -7.56
CA ALA A 758 -41.07 65.01 -8.96
C ALA A 758 -39.54 64.86 -9.15
N LEU A 759 -39.13 63.82 -9.88
CA LEU A 759 -37.73 63.54 -10.22
C LEU A 759 -37.24 64.46 -11.36
N PRO A 760 -35.93 64.78 -11.42
CA PRO A 760 -35.34 65.49 -12.56
C PRO A 760 -35.55 64.73 -13.87
N PRO A 761 -35.85 65.41 -14.99
CA PRO A 761 -36.22 64.75 -16.25
C PRO A 761 -35.06 64.00 -16.90
N VAL A 762 -33.80 64.39 -16.65
CA VAL A 762 -32.61 63.75 -17.22
C VAL A 762 -31.60 63.37 -16.14
N VAL A 763 -31.30 62.08 -16.01
CA VAL A 763 -30.30 61.56 -15.06
C VAL A 763 -29.22 60.78 -15.82
N VAL A 764 -27.96 61.19 -15.63
CA VAL A 764 -26.77 60.62 -16.27
C VAL A 764 -25.82 60.07 -15.20
N PRO A 765 -25.95 58.80 -14.80
CA PRO A 765 -25.10 58.24 -13.76
C PRO A 765 -23.61 58.20 -14.15
N ARG A 766 -23.31 58.02 -15.43
CA ARG A 766 -21.95 57.82 -15.94
C ARG A 766 -21.73 58.56 -17.25
N SER A 767 -20.63 59.29 -17.33
CA SER A 767 -20.15 59.92 -18.55
C SER A 767 -18.66 59.66 -18.76
N LEU A 768 -18.27 59.45 -20.01
CA LEU A 768 -16.89 59.25 -20.44
C LEU A 768 -16.61 60.17 -21.62
N LEU A 769 -15.45 60.83 -21.60
CA LEU A 769 -14.99 61.63 -22.72
C LEU A 769 -13.60 61.13 -23.14
N ARG A 770 -13.30 61.17 -24.43
CA ARG A 770 -11.97 60.95 -24.99
C ARG A 770 -11.64 62.08 -25.95
N THR A 771 -10.60 62.83 -25.65
CA THR A 771 -10.09 63.90 -26.52
C THR A 771 -8.73 63.51 -27.07
N VAL A 772 -8.59 63.47 -28.39
CA VAL A 772 -7.32 63.24 -29.09
C VAL A 772 -6.79 64.58 -29.58
N LEU A 773 -5.60 64.96 -29.11
CA LEU A 773 -4.90 66.17 -29.56
C LEU A 773 -4.00 65.82 -30.75
N GLY A 774 -4.31 66.40 -31.91
CA GLY A 774 -3.50 66.28 -33.13
C GLY A 774 -2.26 67.17 -33.12
N VAL A 775 -1.37 66.93 -34.09
CA VAL A 775 -0.12 67.70 -34.25
C VAL A 775 -0.40 69.13 -34.77
N ASP A 776 -1.52 69.33 -35.48
CA ASP A 776 -1.91 70.58 -36.14
C ASP A 776 -2.81 71.49 -35.28
N ASN A 777 -2.78 71.37 -33.95
CA ASN A 777 -3.69 72.08 -33.02
C ASN A 777 -5.19 71.80 -33.26
N GLU A 778 -5.51 70.66 -33.86
CA GLU A 778 -6.88 70.15 -33.92
C GLU A 778 -7.12 69.16 -32.77
N SER A 779 -8.30 69.21 -32.15
CA SER A 779 -8.72 68.19 -31.20
C SER A 779 -10.00 67.52 -31.66
N ARG A 780 -10.04 66.19 -31.59
CA ARG A 780 -11.25 65.40 -31.81
C ARG A 780 -11.72 64.84 -30.48
N THR A 781 -12.98 65.08 -30.13
CA THR A 781 -13.55 64.59 -28.87
C THR A 781 -14.74 63.67 -29.13
N HIS A 782 -14.73 62.53 -28.46
CA HIS A 782 -15.83 61.58 -28.36
C HIS A 782 -16.38 61.63 -26.93
N ALA A 783 -17.69 61.79 -26.77
CA ALA A 783 -18.35 61.85 -25.48
C ALA A 783 -19.47 60.81 -25.40
N TRP A 784 -19.43 59.95 -24.38
CA TRP A 784 -20.43 58.93 -24.08
C TRP A 784 -21.20 59.30 -22.82
N TYR A 785 -22.52 59.32 -22.90
CA TYR A 785 -23.41 59.59 -21.78
C TYR A 785 -24.38 58.43 -21.59
N TRP A 786 -24.33 57.78 -20.43
CA TRP A 786 -25.33 56.78 -20.03
C TRP A 786 -26.49 57.49 -19.34
N ILE A 787 -27.67 57.47 -19.96
CA ILE A 787 -28.84 58.21 -19.47
C ILE A 787 -29.88 57.22 -18.96
N GLU A 788 -30.18 57.26 -17.66
CA GLU A 788 -31.14 56.35 -17.00
C GLU A 788 -32.59 56.81 -17.09
N SER A 789 -32.81 58.13 -17.00
CA SER A 789 -34.12 58.77 -17.13
C SER A 789 -33.98 59.88 -18.15
N HIS A 790 -34.89 59.94 -19.13
CA HIS A 790 -34.89 60.96 -20.17
C HIS A 790 -36.29 61.25 -20.72
N PRO A 791 -36.55 62.46 -21.22
CA PRO A 791 -37.71 62.74 -22.07
C PRO A 791 -37.53 62.10 -23.47
N ALA A 792 -38.54 62.25 -24.34
CA ALA A 792 -38.49 61.71 -25.72
C ALA A 792 -37.40 62.35 -26.61
N SER A 793 -36.86 63.50 -26.21
CA SER A 793 -35.71 64.14 -26.88
C SER A 793 -34.74 64.70 -25.85
N VAL A 794 -33.44 64.65 -26.14
CA VAL A 794 -32.38 65.20 -25.28
C VAL A 794 -31.74 66.36 -26.02
N SER A 795 -31.63 67.51 -25.37
CA SER A 795 -30.96 68.69 -25.93
C SER A 795 -29.53 68.77 -25.40
N PHE A 796 -28.58 69.25 -26.20
CA PHE A 796 -27.19 69.48 -25.77
C PHE A 796 -26.56 70.61 -26.60
N SER A 797 -25.59 71.34 -26.08
CA SER A 797 -24.77 72.29 -26.86
C SER A 797 -23.35 71.77 -27.04
N LEU A 798 -22.76 72.09 -28.18
CA LEU A 798 -21.33 71.86 -28.41
C LEU A 798 -20.51 73.08 -27.96
N PRO A 799 -19.23 72.91 -27.62
CA PRO A 799 -18.34 74.02 -27.32
C PRO A 799 -18.22 75.04 -28.46
N ASP A 800 -17.90 76.29 -28.11
CA ASP A 800 -17.65 77.34 -29.09
C ASP A 800 -16.59 76.91 -30.11
N ARG A 801 -16.87 77.12 -31.40
CA ARG A 801 -16.00 76.72 -32.54
C ARG A 801 -15.86 75.21 -32.76
N ALA A 802 -16.69 74.38 -32.12
CA ALA A 802 -16.75 72.96 -32.43
C ALA A 802 -17.49 72.70 -33.75
N GLN A 803 -16.86 71.92 -34.62
CA GLN A 803 -17.47 71.34 -35.80
C GLN A 803 -18.11 69.99 -35.41
N TRP A 804 -19.43 69.89 -35.62
CA TRP A 804 -20.17 68.64 -35.45
C TRP A 804 -19.69 67.56 -36.43
N ILE A 805 -19.49 66.33 -35.96
CA ILE A 805 -19.18 65.17 -36.81
C ILE A 805 -20.37 64.22 -36.88
N ARG A 806 -20.79 63.63 -35.75
CA ARG A 806 -21.92 62.68 -35.70
C ARG A 806 -22.44 62.45 -34.28
N ALA A 807 -23.64 61.88 -34.18
CA ALA A 807 -24.18 61.28 -32.96
C ALA A 807 -24.69 59.86 -33.18
N ARG A 808 -24.62 59.04 -32.13
CA ARG A 808 -25.13 57.67 -32.11
C ARG A 808 -25.93 57.40 -30.84
N ILE A 809 -26.94 56.56 -30.95
CA ILE A 809 -27.77 56.06 -29.85
C ILE A 809 -27.60 54.54 -29.83
N ASP A 810 -27.11 54.00 -28.72
CA ASP A 810 -26.83 52.57 -28.53
C ASP A 810 -26.02 51.95 -29.70
N GLY A 811 -25.06 52.72 -30.22
CA GLY A 811 -24.18 52.32 -31.33
C GLY A 811 -24.77 52.50 -32.75
N ARG A 812 -26.04 52.88 -32.90
CA ARG A 812 -26.66 53.20 -34.20
C ARG A 812 -26.57 54.70 -34.49
N ALA A 813 -26.32 55.10 -35.74
CA ALA A 813 -26.34 56.51 -36.12
C ALA A 813 -27.71 57.14 -35.81
N ALA A 814 -27.71 58.35 -35.26
CA ALA A 814 -28.95 59.06 -35.00
C ALA A 814 -29.49 59.69 -36.29
N ASP A 815 -30.69 59.27 -36.71
CA ASP A 815 -31.30 59.69 -37.98
C ASP A 815 -31.86 61.14 -37.94
N GLN A 816 -32.14 61.69 -36.76
CA GLN A 816 -32.72 63.02 -36.56
C GLN A 816 -31.97 63.81 -35.46
N VAL A 817 -31.05 64.69 -35.89
CA VAL A 817 -30.40 65.70 -35.05
C VAL A 817 -30.76 67.07 -35.62
N GLU A 818 -31.60 67.82 -34.91
CA GLU A 818 -32.00 69.18 -35.31
C GLU A 818 -31.05 70.19 -34.64
N HIS A 819 -30.45 71.07 -35.44
CA HIS A 819 -29.65 72.19 -34.93
C HIS A 819 -30.51 73.45 -34.86
N GLU A 820 -30.65 74.05 -33.67
CA GLU A 820 -31.45 75.25 -33.47
C GLU A 820 -30.57 76.52 -33.57
N PRO A 821 -30.67 77.32 -34.66
CA PRO A 821 -29.72 78.40 -34.95
C PRO A 821 -29.76 79.57 -33.95
N SER A 822 -30.90 79.77 -33.29
CA SER A 822 -31.13 80.86 -32.34
C SER A 822 -30.65 80.55 -30.92
N GLY A 823 -30.46 79.28 -30.57
CA GLY A 823 -30.09 78.83 -29.23
C GLY A 823 -28.71 78.20 -29.10
N GLY A 824 -28.10 77.75 -30.21
CA GLY A 824 -26.81 77.05 -30.18
C GLY A 824 -26.88 75.64 -29.57
N PHE A 825 -28.09 75.10 -29.40
CA PHE A 825 -28.34 73.74 -28.91
C PHE A 825 -28.78 72.83 -30.06
N TYR A 826 -28.42 71.56 -29.94
CA TYR A 826 -28.83 70.46 -30.79
C TYR A 826 -29.89 69.65 -30.06
N ARG A 827 -30.93 69.22 -30.75
CA ARG A 827 -31.96 68.33 -30.23
C ARG A 827 -31.83 66.95 -30.87
N LEU A 828 -31.63 65.94 -30.04
CA LEU A 828 -31.57 64.53 -30.42
C LEU A 828 -32.89 63.84 -30.06
N SER A 829 -33.61 63.33 -31.07
CA SER A 829 -34.81 62.54 -30.87
C SER A 829 -34.45 61.09 -30.53
N LEU A 830 -35.00 60.56 -29.43
CA LEU A 830 -34.75 59.18 -29.01
C LEU A 830 -35.80 58.24 -29.63
N PRO A 831 -35.45 57.00 -30.03
CA PRO A 831 -36.41 56.03 -30.54
C PRO A 831 -37.54 55.75 -29.54
N PRO A 832 -38.79 55.53 -30.01
CA PRO A 832 -39.92 55.25 -29.12
C PRO A 832 -39.71 53.97 -28.26
N GLU A 833 -38.91 53.03 -28.74
CA GLU A 833 -38.54 51.80 -28.01
C GLU A 833 -37.68 52.06 -26.75
N SER A 834 -37.11 53.25 -26.63
CA SER A 834 -36.21 53.65 -25.54
C SER A 834 -36.90 54.36 -24.39
N GLN A 835 -38.20 54.69 -24.47
CA GLN A 835 -38.92 55.50 -23.45
C GLN A 835 -38.96 54.91 -22.03
N SER A 836 -38.58 53.64 -21.85
CA SER A 836 -38.55 52.94 -20.55
C SER A 836 -37.23 52.23 -20.26
N LYS A 837 -36.18 52.54 -21.02
CA LYS A 837 -34.87 51.89 -20.91
C LYS A 837 -33.77 52.94 -20.89
N PRO A 838 -32.67 52.70 -20.15
CA PRO A 838 -31.51 53.55 -20.24
C PRO A 838 -30.91 53.50 -21.65
N VAL A 839 -30.36 54.61 -22.11
CA VAL A 839 -29.74 54.76 -23.44
C VAL A 839 -28.32 55.28 -23.33
N LEU A 840 -27.46 54.81 -24.23
CA LEU A 840 -26.10 55.31 -24.42
C LEU A 840 -26.07 56.29 -25.59
N ILE A 841 -25.78 57.56 -25.32
CA ILE A 841 -25.58 58.58 -26.35
C ILE A 841 -24.08 58.78 -26.57
N GLU A 842 -23.64 58.67 -27.82
CA GLU A 842 -22.30 59.03 -28.27
C GLU A 842 -22.36 60.31 -29.12
N LEU A 843 -21.54 61.30 -28.76
CA LEU A 843 -21.39 62.56 -29.48
C LEU A 843 -19.94 62.70 -29.95
N GLU A 844 -19.75 63.10 -31.21
CA GLU A 844 -18.43 63.30 -31.80
C GLU A 844 -18.33 64.67 -32.47
N TYR A 845 -17.28 65.41 -32.12
CA TYR A 845 -17.02 66.75 -32.63
C TYR A 845 -15.51 67.04 -32.70
N GLN A 846 -15.15 68.02 -33.51
CA GLN A 846 -13.78 68.49 -33.72
C GLN A 846 -13.67 69.98 -33.41
N LEU A 847 -12.59 70.40 -32.74
CA LEU A 847 -12.24 71.82 -32.59
C LEU A 847 -10.97 72.13 -33.36
N SER A 848 -10.97 73.24 -34.09
CA SER A 848 -9.82 73.77 -34.84
C SER A 848 -9.48 75.20 -34.37
N GLY A 849 -8.23 75.51 -34.00
CA GLY A 849 -7.78 76.89 -33.76
C GLY A 849 -6.57 77.11 -32.84
N LEU A 850 -6.01 78.34 -32.87
CA LEU A 850 -4.95 78.83 -31.97
C LEU A 850 -5.46 78.90 -30.52
N TRP A 851 -5.08 77.93 -29.70
CA TRP A 851 -5.46 77.85 -28.29
C TRP A 851 -4.58 78.73 -27.40
N ASP A 852 -5.21 79.64 -26.66
CA ASP A 852 -4.60 80.35 -25.53
C ASP A 852 -4.67 79.43 -24.30
N GLY A 853 -3.71 78.50 -24.21
CA GLY A 853 -3.75 77.39 -23.25
C GLY A 853 -4.67 76.26 -23.71
N GLN A 854 -4.23 75.00 -23.55
CA GLN A 854 -4.93 73.83 -24.06
C GLN A 854 -6.16 73.49 -23.21
N VAL A 855 -7.26 74.22 -23.41
CA VAL A 855 -8.55 73.98 -22.74
C VAL A 855 -9.39 73.01 -23.56
N CYS A 856 -9.67 71.82 -23.04
CA CYS A 856 -10.66 70.92 -23.64
C CYS A 856 -12.03 71.19 -23.03
N ALA A 857 -13.04 71.45 -23.87
CA ALA A 857 -14.42 71.69 -23.44
C ALA A 857 -15.31 70.50 -23.81
N ALA A 858 -16.24 70.14 -22.92
CA ALA A 858 -17.19 69.05 -23.09
C ALA A 858 -18.53 69.56 -23.66
N PRO A 859 -19.36 68.72 -24.28
CA PRO A 859 -20.74 69.06 -24.59
C PRO A 859 -21.53 69.39 -23.32
N GLU A 860 -22.31 70.47 -23.35
CA GLU A 860 -23.15 70.85 -22.22
C GLU A 860 -24.55 70.26 -22.37
N LEU A 861 -24.97 69.49 -21.36
CA LEU A 861 -26.35 69.02 -21.22
C LEU A 861 -27.21 70.12 -20.57
N PRO A 862 -28.56 70.06 -20.67
CA PRO A 862 -29.44 71.09 -20.15
C PRO A 862 -29.23 71.30 -18.65
N ALA A 863 -29.55 72.49 -18.15
CA ALA A 863 -29.33 72.84 -16.74
C ALA A 863 -29.94 71.81 -15.77
N GLU A 864 -31.11 71.27 -16.12
CA GLU A 864 -31.90 70.28 -15.37
C GLU A 864 -31.33 68.85 -15.39
N ALA A 865 -30.34 68.56 -16.25
CA ALA A 865 -29.69 67.26 -16.30
C ALA A 865 -28.74 67.07 -15.11
N VAL A 866 -28.81 65.91 -14.46
CA VAL A 866 -27.91 65.55 -13.35
C VAL A 866 -26.89 64.54 -13.82
N VAL A 867 -25.61 64.92 -13.85
CA VAL A 867 -24.48 64.01 -14.12
C VAL A 867 -23.83 63.63 -12.80
N LEU A 868 -23.67 62.34 -12.52
CA LEU A 868 -23.12 61.87 -11.24
C LEU A 868 -21.60 61.64 -11.29
N GLN A 869 -21.09 61.00 -12.35
CA GLN A 869 -19.68 60.67 -12.48
C GLN A 869 -19.18 60.89 -13.90
N THR A 870 -18.00 61.50 -14.01
CA THR A 870 -17.34 61.81 -15.28
C THR A 870 -15.91 61.30 -15.28
N PHE A 871 -15.54 60.55 -16.32
CA PHE A 871 -14.16 60.27 -16.68
C PHE A 871 -13.79 60.96 -17.99
N TRP A 872 -12.59 61.52 -18.09
CA TRP A 872 -12.10 62.17 -19.30
C TRP A 872 -10.68 61.68 -19.61
N GLU A 873 -10.54 60.94 -20.71
CA GLU A 873 -9.25 60.53 -21.26
C GLU A 873 -8.75 61.57 -22.28
N VAL A 874 -7.49 61.97 -22.17
CA VAL A 874 -6.82 62.84 -23.12
C VAL A 874 -5.64 62.12 -23.73
N GLN A 875 -5.56 62.10 -25.05
CA GLN A 875 -4.45 61.56 -25.80
C GLN A 875 -3.60 62.68 -26.39
N ILE A 876 -2.31 62.69 -26.05
CA ILE A 876 -1.36 63.68 -26.52
C ILE A 876 -0.24 63.01 -27.35
N PRO A 877 0.35 63.71 -28.33
CA PRO A 877 1.48 63.18 -29.09
C PRO A 877 2.71 62.90 -28.23
N TRP A 878 3.52 61.90 -28.58
CA TRP A 878 4.73 61.54 -27.83
C TRP A 878 5.74 62.69 -27.67
N SER A 879 5.81 63.61 -28.63
CA SER A 879 6.66 64.82 -28.57
C SER A 879 6.29 65.77 -27.43
N GLN A 880 5.10 65.62 -26.86
CA GLN A 880 4.54 66.44 -25.81
C GLN A 880 4.45 65.66 -24.48
N ALA A 881 4.46 66.39 -23.37
CA ALA A 881 4.22 65.84 -22.05
C ALA A 881 3.26 66.74 -21.27
N LEU A 882 2.29 66.10 -20.61
CA LEU A 882 1.41 66.77 -19.68
C LEU A 882 2.12 67.01 -18.35
N ILE A 883 2.05 68.24 -17.85
CA ILE A 883 2.64 68.66 -16.59
C ILE A 883 1.53 68.80 -15.53
N GLY A 884 1.61 67.99 -14.49
CA GLY A 884 0.68 68.05 -13.35
C GLY A 884 -0.68 67.43 -13.64
N VAL A 885 -1.69 67.91 -12.89
CA VAL A 885 -3.11 67.49 -12.94
C VAL A 885 -3.96 68.75 -13.13
N PRO A 886 -4.92 68.76 -14.07
CA PRO A 886 -5.82 69.89 -14.26
C PRO A 886 -6.64 70.22 -13.01
N ARG A 887 -6.92 71.50 -12.76
CA ARG A 887 -7.70 71.93 -11.60
C ARG A 887 -9.12 71.39 -11.66
N GLY A 888 -9.62 70.87 -10.54
CA GLY A 888 -10.97 70.32 -10.42
C GLY A 888 -11.11 68.89 -10.96
N TRP A 889 -9.99 68.21 -11.24
CA TRP A 889 -9.96 66.83 -11.70
C TRP A 889 -9.05 66.00 -10.80
N ALA A 890 -9.44 64.75 -10.55
CA ALA A 890 -8.62 63.75 -9.88
C ALA A 890 -7.72 63.05 -10.92
N ASP A 891 -6.49 62.72 -10.52
CA ASP A 891 -5.54 61.97 -11.35
C ASP A 891 -5.89 60.48 -11.28
N GLU A 892 -6.41 59.92 -12.38
CA GLU A 892 -6.82 58.52 -12.49
C GLU A 892 -5.76 57.74 -13.31
N ASN A 893 -4.49 58.02 -13.06
CA ASN A 893 -3.37 57.40 -13.77
C ASN A 893 -2.45 56.65 -12.80
N ASP A 894 -1.97 55.49 -13.24
CA ASP A 894 -0.93 54.73 -12.56
C ASP A 894 0.44 55.09 -13.14
N TRP A 895 1.41 55.20 -12.23
CA TRP A 895 2.83 55.28 -12.58
C TRP A 895 3.36 53.88 -12.86
N HIS A 896 3.97 53.72 -14.02
CA HIS A 896 4.69 52.50 -14.37
C HIS A 896 6.09 52.84 -14.88
N TRP A 897 7.02 51.94 -14.61
CA TRP A 897 8.37 52.02 -15.13
C TRP A 897 8.40 51.36 -16.51
N ASP A 898 8.87 52.09 -17.53
CA ASP A 898 9.02 51.56 -18.88
C ASP A 898 10.39 51.93 -19.46
N PHE A 899 11.15 50.90 -19.87
CA PHE A 899 12.58 50.93 -20.17
C PHE A 899 13.43 51.62 -19.09
N TYR A 900 13.56 52.95 -19.19
CA TYR A 900 14.40 53.80 -18.34
C TYR A 900 13.69 55.05 -17.80
N VAL A 901 12.36 55.13 -17.94
CA VAL A 901 11.59 56.35 -17.65
C VAL A 901 10.29 56.00 -16.92
N TRP A 902 9.89 56.83 -15.96
CA TRP A 902 8.56 56.72 -15.34
C TRP A 902 7.51 57.32 -16.26
N LYS A 903 6.52 56.51 -16.64
CA LYS A 903 5.39 56.90 -17.48
C LYS A 903 4.10 56.84 -16.69
N ARG A 904 3.17 57.75 -17.00
CA ARG A 904 1.77 57.68 -16.56
C ARG A 904 0.97 56.93 -17.61
N ARG A 905 0.09 56.05 -17.17
CA ARG A 905 -0.96 55.46 -18.01
C ARG A 905 -2.27 55.40 -17.24
N PRO A 906 -3.44 55.42 -17.90
CA PRO A 906 -4.71 55.20 -17.23
C PRO A 906 -4.70 53.88 -16.45
N TRP A 907 -5.24 53.88 -15.22
CA TRP A 907 -5.32 52.65 -14.41
C TRP A 907 -6.28 51.60 -15.02
N LYS A 908 -7.17 52.04 -15.90
CA LYS A 908 -8.08 51.21 -16.69
C LYS A 908 -7.85 51.43 -18.18
N PRO A 909 -7.77 50.36 -18.99
CA PRO A 909 -7.72 50.51 -20.44
C PRO A 909 -9.05 51.06 -20.96
N PHE A 910 -8.99 51.79 -22.06
CA PHE A 910 -10.13 52.53 -22.62
C PHE A 910 -11.35 51.63 -22.89
N SER A 911 -11.15 50.41 -23.41
CA SER A 911 -12.23 49.43 -23.65
C SER A 911 -13.00 49.06 -22.37
N LYS A 912 -12.32 49.02 -21.21
CA LYS A 912 -12.97 48.79 -19.91
C LYS A 912 -13.72 50.02 -19.40
N LEU A 913 -13.27 51.23 -19.76
CA LEU A 913 -14.00 52.47 -19.44
C LEU A 913 -15.27 52.58 -20.28
N VAL A 914 -15.22 52.21 -21.56
CA VAL A 914 -16.41 52.13 -22.43
C VAL A 914 -17.42 51.13 -21.86
N GLY A 915 -16.99 49.94 -21.45
CA GLY A 915 -17.85 48.96 -20.76
C GLY A 915 -18.38 49.44 -19.41
N TRP A 916 -17.64 50.32 -18.71
CA TRP A 916 -18.12 50.94 -17.46
C TRP A 916 -19.28 51.92 -17.73
N VAL A 917 -19.22 52.72 -18.80
CA VAL A 917 -20.34 53.62 -19.15
C VAL A 917 -21.57 52.82 -19.58
N ALA A 918 -21.42 51.83 -20.46
CA ALA A 918 -22.53 51.07 -21.04
C ALA A 918 -23.22 50.09 -20.07
N GLY A 919 -22.63 49.79 -18.92
CA GLY A 919 -23.25 48.98 -17.86
C GLY A 919 -23.44 47.47 -18.16
N SER A 920 -23.22 47.00 -19.40
CA SER A 920 -23.35 45.58 -19.78
C SER A 920 -22.30 45.14 -20.83
N PRO A 921 -21.70 43.94 -20.69
CA PRO A 921 -20.66 43.44 -21.60
C PRO A 921 -21.16 43.16 -23.03
N ALA A 922 -22.47 43.02 -23.24
CA ALA A 922 -23.07 42.68 -24.55
C ALA A 922 -23.06 43.83 -25.56
N GLN A 923 -22.98 45.09 -25.11
CA GLN A 923 -22.90 46.27 -25.98
C GLN A 923 -21.45 46.64 -26.35
N THR A 924 -20.45 46.10 -25.64
CA THR A 924 -19.02 46.37 -25.87
C THR A 924 -18.50 45.83 -27.20
N ALA A 925 -19.06 44.71 -27.70
CA ALA A 925 -18.58 44.03 -28.90
C ALA A 925 -18.84 44.80 -30.20
N SER A 926 -19.82 45.72 -30.24
CA SER A 926 -20.07 46.60 -31.39
C SER A 926 -19.31 47.93 -31.32
N LEU A 927 -18.67 48.24 -30.19
CA LEU A 927 -17.87 49.44 -29.96
C LEU A 927 -16.38 49.23 -30.27
N ASP A 928 -15.87 48.00 -30.16
CA ASP A 928 -14.47 47.67 -30.52
C ASP A 928 -14.18 47.87 -32.01
N ASP A 929 -15.17 47.68 -32.91
CA ASP A 929 -15.06 47.93 -34.36
C ASP A 929 -14.94 49.44 -34.74
N LEU A 930 -15.06 50.34 -33.77
CA LEU A 930 -15.12 51.80 -33.96
C LEU A 930 -13.95 52.55 -33.33
N LEU A 931 -13.13 51.88 -32.52
CA LEU A 931 -11.88 52.41 -32.03
C LEU A 931 -10.89 52.37 -33.20
N GLY A 932 -10.82 53.47 -33.96
CA GLY A 932 -9.85 53.61 -35.06
C GLY A 932 -8.43 53.26 -34.63
N GLU A 933 -7.60 52.84 -35.60
CA GLU A 933 -6.20 52.41 -35.40
C GLU A 933 -5.52 53.23 -34.30
N GLU A 934 -5.12 52.57 -33.21
CA GLU A 934 -4.32 53.20 -32.17
C GLU A 934 -3.07 53.79 -32.84
N GLN A 935 -3.01 55.11 -32.92
CA GLN A 935 -1.80 55.78 -33.38
C GLN A 935 -0.70 55.47 -32.35
N ASP A 936 0.19 54.55 -32.74
CA ASP A 936 1.36 54.02 -32.01
C ASP A 936 2.31 55.10 -31.42
N SER A 937 2.06 56.37 -31.68
CA SER A 937 2.87 57.52 -31.27
C SER A 937 2.21 58.47 -30.26
N SER A 938 1.10 58.07 -29.62
CA SER A 938 0.38 58.89 -28.63
C SER A 938 0.37 58.29 -27.22
N HIS A 939 0.12 59.13 -26.22
CA HIS A 939 -0.03 58.73 -24.82
C HIS A 939 -1.35 59.21 -24.25
N SER A 940 -2.01 58.33 -23.49
CA SER A 940 -3.26 58.63 -22.80
C SER A 940 -3.06 59.04 -21.34
N TYR A 941 -3.92 59.95 -20.89
CA TYR A 941 -4.04 60.41 -19.49
C TYR A 941 -5.51 60.46 -19.11
N LEU A 942 -5.88 59.82 -18.00
CA LEU A 942 -7.25 59.75 -17.51
C LEU A 942 -7.48 60.66 -16.30
N PHE A 943 -8.61 61.37 -16.31
CA PHE A 943 -9.04 62.26 -15.24
C PHE A 943 -10.44 61.92 -14.76
N GLY A 944 -10.65 61.93 -13.44
CA GLY A 944 -11.93 61.64 -12.79
C GLY A 944 -12.54 62.83 -12.10
N ARG A 945 -13.87 62.93 -12.13
CA ARG A 945 -14.64 63.96 -11.41
C ARG A 945 -16.03 63.45 -11.02
N SER A 946 -16.51 63.83 -9.83
CA SER A 946 -17.92 63.72 -9.47
C SER A 946 -18.70 64.94 -9.99
N GLY A 947 -19.86 64.70 -10.59
CA GLY A 947 -20.66 65.76 -11.20
C GLY A 947 -20.42 65.95 -12.70
N LYS A 948 -20.97 67.05 -13.23
CA LYS A 948 -20.85 67.44 -14.65
C LYS A 948 -19.39 67.67 -15.08
N PRO A 949 -19.02 67.37 -16.33
CA PRO A 949 -17.72 67.75 -16.88
C PRO A 949 -17.55 69.27 -16.81
N VAL A 950 -16.37 69.71 -16.41
CA VAL A 950 -15.94 71.13 -16.47
C VAL A 950 -14.75 71.22 -17.40
N ALA A 951 -14.58 72.36 -18.07
CA ALA A 951 -13.46 72.62 -18.96
C ALA A 951 -12.11 72.15 -18.37
N LEU A 952 -11.39 71.34 -19.15
CA LEU A 952 -10.15 70.68 -18.77
C LEU A 952 -8.98 71.53 -19.24
N ASN A 953 -8.38 72.29 -18.33
CA ASN A 953 -7.21 73.13 -18.61
C ASN A 953 -5.93 72.28 -18.55
N LEU A 954 -5.44 71.84 -19.71
CA LEU A 954 -4.23 71.04 -19.82
C LEU A 954 -3.00 71.95 -19.89
N TRP A 955 -1.98 71.60 -19.12
CA TRP A 955 -0.67 72.22 -19.23
C TRP A 955 0.30 71.25 -19.89
N VAL A 956 0.52 71.43 -21.19
CA VAL A 956 1.37 70.56 -22.00
C VAL A 956 2.57 71.33 -22.49
N ALA A 957 3.73 70.70 -22.45
CA ALA A 957 4.97 71.26 -22.99
C ALA A 957 5.70 70.24 -23.86
N ASN A 958 6.53 70.75 -24.77
CA ASN A 958 7.41 69.91 -25.59
C ASN A 958 8.44 69.22 -24.69
N ARG A 959 8.57 67.89 -24.80
CA ARG A 959 9.51 67.08 -24.01
C ARG A 959 10.95 67.55 -24.14
N ALA A 960 11.38 67.93 -25.35
CA ALA A 960 12.71 68.46 -25.57
C ALA A 960 12.95 69.75 -24.77
N GLY A 961 11.93 70.60 -24.67
CA GLY A 961 11.97 71.83 -23.87
C GLY A 961 12.08 71.52 -22.37
N ILE A 962 11.30 70.55 -21.86
CA ILE A 962 11.38 70.14 -20.44
C ILE A 962 12.78 69.60 -20.12
N ILE A 963 13.32 68.72 -20.96
CA ILE A 963 14.67 68.17 -20.78
C ILE A 963 15.70 69.30 -20.83
N ALA A 964 15.62 70.20 -21.81
CA ALA A 964 16.54 71.33 -21.93
C ALA A 964 16.53 72.23 -20.68
N VAL A 965 15.34 72.56 -20.15
CA VAL A 965 15.20 73.39 -18.95
C VAL A 965 15.69 72.66 -17.70
N CYS A 966 15.23 71.43 -17.45
CA CYS A 966 15.59 70.68 -16.24
C CYS A 966 17.07 70.25 -16.24
N SER A 967 17.53 69.59 -17.31
CA SER A 967 18.91 69.15 -17.47
C SER A 967 19.86 70.34 -17.54
N GLY A 968 19.50 71.38 -18.31
CA GLY A 968 20.29 72.60 -18.44
C GLY A 968 20.45 73.34 -17.11
N SER A 969 19.40 73.42 -16.30
CA SER A 969 19.47 74.02 -14.95
C SER A 969 20.40 73.23 -14.02
N VAL A 970 20.34 71.89 -14.06
CA VAL A 970 21.25 71.04 -13.28
C VAL A 970 22.69 71.16 -13.76
N LEU A 971 22.92 71.20 -15.08
CA LEU A 971 24.23 71.41 -15.67
C LEU A 971 24.83 72.76 -15.26
N LEU A 972 24.04 73.83 -15.38
CA LEU A 972 24.45 75.17 -14.96
C LEU A 972 24.80 75.19 -13.46
N LEU A 973 23.98 74.55 -12.63
CA LEU A 973 24.24 74.43 -11.20
C LEU A 973 25.52 73.63 -10.89
N GLY A 974 25.70 72.47 -11.53
CA GLY A 974 26.90 71.66 -11.36
C GLY A 974 28.17 72.39 -11.81
N PHE A 975 28.08 73.15 -12.90
CA PHE A 975 29.16 74.02 -13.36
C PHE A 975 29.47 75.12 -12.33
N LEU A 976 28.45 75.80 -11.79
CA LEU A 976 28.63 76.79 -10.72
C LEU A 976 29.25 76.17 -9.46
N LEU A 977 28.87 74.95 -9.08
CA LEU A 977 29.47 74.24 -7.94
C LEU A 977 30.95 73.91 -8.16
N MET A 978 31.30 73.53 -9.39
CA MET A 978 32.65 73.14 -9.80
C MET A 978 33.64 74.32 -9.70
N PHE A 979 33.25 75.49 -10.24
CA PHE A 979 34.13 76.66 -10.37
C PHE A 979 33.99 77.71 -9.26
N SER A 980 33.01 77.58 -8.35
CA SER A 980 32.79 78.59 -7.29
C SER A 980 33.62 78.35 -6.03
N ARG A 981 33.99 79.45 -5.35
CA ARG A 981 34.64 79.45 -4.02
C ARG A 981 33.70 78.86 -2.96
N ALA A 982 34.26 78.25 -1.90
CA ALA A 982 33.52 77.49 -0.87
C ALA A 982 32.22 78.14 -0.35
N ARG A 983 32.20 79.47 -0.14
CA ARG A 983 31.01 80.21 0.32
C ARG A 983 29.84 80.23 -0.69
N PHE A 984 30.12 80.19 -1.99
CA PHE A 984 29.10 80.18 -3.05
C PHE A 984 28.58 78.78 -3.37
N ARG A 985 29.33 77.73 -3.01
CA ARG A 985 28.88 76.34 -3.12
C ARG A 985 27.68 76.05 -2.20
N ALA A 986 27.73 76.56 -0.96
CA ALA A 986 26.63 76.39 0.00
C ALA A 986 25.32 77.06 -0.47
N ILE A 987 25.41 78.26 -1.04
CA ILE A 987 24.24 79.00 -1.58
C ILE A 987 23.61 78.22 -2.74
N SER A 988 24.44 77.68 -3.64
CA SER A 988 23.98 76.92 -4.80
C SER A 988 23.26 75.62 -4.38
N ILE A 989 23.78 74.91 -3.37
CA ILE A 989 23.14 73.70 -2.82
C ILE A 989 21.80 74.03 -2.15
N MET A 990 21.75 75.10 -1.35
CA MET A 990 20.52 75.58 -0.71
C MET A 990 19.44 75.95 -1.73
N ALA A 991 19.80 76.70 -2.79
CA ALA A 991 18.87 77.07 -3.85
C ALA A 991 18.31 75.85 -4.59
N ALA A 992 19.16 74.85 -4.88
CA ALA A 992 18.74 73.61 -5.52
C ALA A 992 17.79 72.79 -4.62
N GLY A 993 18.07 72.72 -3.32
CA GLY A 993 17.19 72.10 -2.33
C GLY A 993 15.83 72.80 -2.24
N LEU A 994 15.81 74.14 -2.29
CA LEU A 994 14.58 74.92 -2.26
C LEU A 994 13.73 74.72 -3.53
N CYS A 995 14.36 74.64 -4.71
CA CYS A 995 13.69 74.34 -5.97
C CYS A 995 13.10 72.93 -5.99
N LEU A 996 13.84 71.92 -5.49
CA LEU A 996 13.33 70.55 -5.33
C LEU A 996 12.14 70.50 -4.38
N LEU A 997 12.23 71.18 -3.23
CA LEU A 997 11.15 71.26 -2.25
C LEU A 997 9.91 71.97 -2.83
N GLY A 998 10.09 73.06 -3.57
CA GLY A 998 9.01 73.75 -4.27
C GLY A 998 8.32 72.88 -5.33
N SER A 999 9.09 72.05 -6.05
CA SER A 999 8.53 71.10 -7.02
C SER A 999 7.76 69.94 -6.37
N ALA A 1000 8.20 69.48 -5.19
CA ALA A 1000 7.53 68.43 -4.43
C ALA A 1000 6.18 68.89 -3.83
N LEU A 1001 6.06 70.18 -3.50
CA LEU A 1001 4.83 70.78 -2.96
C LEU A 1001 3.75 71.05 -4.02
N ALA A 1002 4.09 71.10 -5.31
CA ALA A 1002 3.15 71.42 -6.38
C ALA A 1002 2.22 70.26 -6.76
N HIS A 1003 2.78 69.05 -6.98
CA HIS A 1003 2.07 67.78 -7.09
C HIS A 1003 3.09 66.64 -7.26
N PRO A 1004 2.85 65.42 -6.74
CA PRO A 1004 3.76 64.28 -6.93
C PRO A 1004 4.06 63.97 -8.41
N SER A 1005 3.11 64.27 -9.29
CA SER A 1005 3.21 64.00 -10.72
C SER A 1005 4.18 64.93 -11.47
N VAL A 1006 4.45 66.12 -10.93
CA VAL A 1006 5.44 67.06 -11.50
C VAL A 1006 6.85 66.69 -11.03
N LEU A 1007 7.00 66.23 -9.78
CA LEU A 1007 8.28 65.88 -9.18
C LEU A 1007 9.01 64.78 -9.97
N LEU A 1008 8.32 63.68 -10.31
CA LEU A 1008 8.92 62.58 -11.08
C LEU A 1008 9.35 63.02 -12.48
N LEU A 1009 8.53 63.85 -13.14
CA LEU A 1009 8.85 64.40 -14.47
C LEU A 1009 10.10 65.30 -14.44
N VAL A 1010 10.24 66.12 -13.39
CA VAL A 1010 11.41 66.98 -13.19
C VAL A 1010 12.66 66.15 -12.90
N ILE A 1011 12.57 65.16 -11.99
CA ILE A 1011 13.70 64.28 -11.63
C ILE A 1011 14.23 63.53 -12.86
N GLN A 1012 13.35 62.90 -13.64
CA GLN A 1012 13.79 62.13 -14.81
C GLN A 1012 14.37 63.02 -15.91
N SER A 1013 13.80 64.21 -16.11
CA SER A 1013 14.31 65.18 -17.09
C SER A 1013 15.66 65.78 -16.65
N ALA A 1014 15.90 65.88 -15.35
CA ALA A 1014 17.15 66.35 -14.76
C ALA A 1014 18.28 65.30 -14.75
N LEU A 1015 17.97 64.01 -14.82
CA LEU A 1015 18.94 62.92 -14.68
C LEU A 1015 20.09 63.00 -15.69
N SER A 1016 19.78 63.35 -16.95
CA SER A 1016 20.80 63.55 -17.99
C SER A 1016 21.80 64.62 -17.60
N GLY A 1017 21.33 65.72 -17.00
CA GLY A 1017 22.16 66.80 -16.50
C GLY A 1017 23.01 66.37 -15.31
N VAL A 1018 22.42 65.59 -14.38
CA VAL A 1018 23.15 65.00 -13.24
C VAL A 1018 24.30 64.12 -13.74
N ILE A 1019 24.04 63.21 -14.67
CA ILE A 1019 25.07 62.31 -15.23
C ILE A 1019 26.21 63.11 -15.87
N LEU A 1020 25.89 64.12 -16.67
CA LEU A 1020 26.89 64.98 -17.30
C LEU A 1020 27.70 65.79 -16.27
N THR A 1021 27.06 66.30 -15.21
CA THR A 1021 27.79 67.00 -14.13
C THR A 1021 28.68 66.07 -13.32
N LEU A 1022 28.25 64.84 -13.02
CA LEU A 1022 29.08 63.83 -12.34
C LEU A 1022 30.28 63.41 -13.20
N LEU A 1023 30.07 63.25 -14.51
CA LEU A 1023 31.16 62.98 -15.45
C LEU A 1023 32.17 64.13 -15.47
N GLY A 1024 31.69 65.38 -15.49
CA GLY A 1024 32.54 66.57 -15.36
C GLY A 1024 33.37 66.58 -14.06
N LEU A 1025 32.74 66.28 -12.92
CA LEU A 1025 33.43 66.17 -11.62
C LEU A 1025 34.46 65.03 -11.59
N LEU A 1026 34.17 63.89 -12.23
CA LEU A 1026 35.10 62.77 -12.35
C LEU A 1026 36.33 63.19 -13.16
N ILE A 1027 36.12 63.86 -14.30
CA ILE A 1027 37.20 64.38 -15.16
C ILE A 1027 38.06 65.38 -14.38
N GLN A 1028 37.46 66.32 -13.65
CA GLN A 1028 38.24 67.25 -12.82
C GLN A 1028 39.02 66.55 -11.73
N ARG A 1029 38.44 65.57 -11.02
CA ARG A 1029 39.18 64.78 -10.02
C ARG A 1029 40.33 63.98 -10.62
N LEU A 1030 40.18 63.48 -11.85
CA LEU A 1030 41.24 62.78 -12.56
C LEU A 1030 42.37 63.74 -12.99
N ILE A 1031 42.04 64.99 -13.32
CA ILE A 1031 43.01 66.05 -13.66
C ILE A 1031 43.68 66.66 -12.42
N GLU A 1032 42.96 66.77 -11.30
CA GLU A 1032 43.44 67.36 -10.04
C GLU A 1032 44.18 66.36 -9.12
N ARG A 1033 44.34 65.08 -9.51
CA ARG A 1033 45.25 64.17 -8.80
C ARG A 1033 46.69 64.67 -8.97
N PRO A 1034 47.36 65.12 -7.89
CA PRO A 1034 48.74 65.59 -8.00
C PRO A 1034 49.67 64.38 -8.24
N ARG A 1035 50.74 64.62 -9.00
CA ARG A 1035 51.96 63.81 -8.88
C ARG A 1035 52.52 63.89 -7.47
#